data_AF-A0A1V5ZIA9-F1
#
_entry.id   AF-A0A1V5ZIA9-F1
#
_cell.length_a   1.000
_cell.length_b   1.000
_cell.length_c   1.000
_cell.angle_alpha   90.00
_cell.angle_beta   90.00
_cell.angle_gamma   90.00
#
_symmetry.space_group_name_H-M   'P 1'
#
loop_
_entity.id
_entity.type
_entity.pdbx_description
1 polymer ?
#
loop_
_entity_poly.entity_id
_entity_poly.type
_entity_poly.pdbx_seq_one_letter_code
_entity_poly.pdbx_strand_id
1 'polypeptide(L)'
;MGIDKPDVRLVIHAEIPGSLENYLQEAGRAGRDQLPARCVLLYCDKDIEQQFGLSATSQLPLHEIQAVLRALRRMAGRHRPPDKPVEVNATPGEILSNDEDNEVERDKNTEDTRVRTAVAWLEEPHLVSREENVYQVFPSSLHVPSLEEADVRLETFPMPYRGQLRSILKLLVSADPREGVTTDELMGASRLSSSGVARAMHDLERCGILSNDSIFTALVHSGVENASRKRMEATATLESAFIELLQETEPDLQKGESSILFLRRVTQRLKDDGYEQALPERLYRLLQSMESDGKSEDPGIGSVRLRKIDPETVQVLLQRDWESLKKTAELRRTGARLLVAHLLACLSPDVRGNDLLVTTTLGNLYAALESDLHIQAQAKDIPRLVERALLWLHEQEIVRLGKGMIVFRPAMRILVKPGKRSFAQDDYAELKDHYDEQVVQIHVMAEYARQGLADSRSARQLASDYFGLSRKDFISRWFPKDTKALKRKTGDASWEAIVGGLNREQHAIVSGEREKANALVLAGPGSGKTRVLVHRIAYLIRVNRENPRGILALAYNRHAAVEIRRRLRELISDDANGVTVLTCHALAMRLIGASFAETMVQDSDFKRVLIDAARLLKGEGMPPEDADEQRERLLSGFRWILVDEYQDVGPEQYELIAALAGRTLNDSERKLSLFAVGDDDQNIYAFAGASVKYIRQFQEDYQAKIFYLTQNYRSTVNIIRTANVLIDGARNRMKSGHPIVIDRARQKEPEGGWWEDLDPIGRGRVQILNVYGAETAQAEQVMAEMLRLSRLDSQWIWNNTAVIARQWKQLQPVYAYCQASNIPAQLADYDAPQFWRLRETQLLVEWLSKCGSNPLEPMELDVFLKRQTTGPWWELLREAIDSYRLECGDIPLPAIHLKEWLAEWGREIRKRQRGLLLVTAHRVKGLEFDHVAVLDGNWQEHGRDEDPDASRRLYYVAMTRARKTLTLACMPQSVGPDNRLREHPGVFVRTAPPPVMPSRELERQYITLTPGQVDLGFAGRFSPGNILHRKLKHLQPGDALQLLRANEQWVLEHNGSIVGRLARSFTPPPKLCCTRARVHAMLVRFRGDSDPIYAESIECDRWEVVIPELVFALPPVDH
;
A
#
# COMPACT_ATOMS: atom_id res chain seq x y z
N MET A 1 8.68 25.23 -25.44
CA MET A 1 7.78 26.24 -24.87
C MET A 1 7.13 27.20 -25.88
N GLY A 2 7.56 27.31 -27.15
CA GLY A 2 6.74 27.93 -28.24
C GLY A 2 6.33 29.40 -28.09
N ILE A 3 6.72 30.09 -27.01
CA ILE A 3 6.41 31.51 -26.79
C ILE A 3 7.45 32.34 -27.54
N ASP A 4 7.01 32.93 -28.65
CA ASP A 4 7.80 33.85 -29.48
C ASP A 4 7.23 35.27 -29.38
N LYS A 5 7.38 35.87 -28.20
CA LYS A 5 6.96 37.25 -27.93
C LYS A 5 8.18 38.10 -27.51
N PRO A 6 8.46 39.24 -28.15
CA PRO A 6 9.63 40.06 -27.84
C PRO A 6 9.51 40.87 -26.54
N ASP A 7 8.27 41.09 -26.07
CA ASP A 7 7.91 42.03 -25.01
C ASP A 7 7.63 41.40 -23.64
N VAL A 8 8.06 40.14 -23.42
CA VAL A 8 7.89 39.46 -22.14
C VAL A 8 8.69 40.19 -21.04
N ARG A 9 8.01 40.72 -20.01
CA ARG A 9 8.63 41.51 -18.93
C ARG A 9 8.86 40.78 -17.63
N LEU A 10 8.14 39.69 -17.41
CA LEU A 10 8.19 38.93 -16.18
C LEU A 10 8.15 37.44 -16.51
N VAL A 11 9.17 36.72 -16.03
CA VAL A 11 9.20 35.26 -16.05
C VAL A 11 9.34 34.81 -14.59
N ILE A 12 8.42 33.96 -14.14
CA ILE A 12 8.47 33.36 -12.80
C ILE A 12 8.62 31.86 -13.00
N HIS A 13 9.73 31.33 -12.49
CA HIS A 13 9.95 29.89 -12.40
C HIS A 13 9.43 29.45 -11.03
N ALA A 14 8.33 28.68 -11.04
CA ALA A 14 7.75 28.12 -9.83
C ALA A 14 8.57 26.93 -9.30
N GLU A 15 9.31 26.26 -10.18
CA GLU A 15 10.21 25.14 -9.89
C GLU A 15 11.58 25.44 -10.51
N ILE A 16 12.65 24.86 -9.95
CA ILE A 16 13.99 25.02 -10.53
C ILE A 16 14.12 24.22 -11.82
N PRO A 17 14.70 24.77 -12.89
CA PRO A 17 15.05 23.99 -14.08
C PRO A 17 16.12 22.93 -13.78
N GLY A 18 16.20 21.89 -14.61
CA GLY A 18 17.20 20.82 -14.44
C GLY A 18 18.65 21.23 -14.68
N SER A 19 18.89 22.43 -15.22
CA SER A 19 20.24 22.95 -15.48
C SER A 19 20.27 24.47 -15.52
N LEU A 20 21.47 25.04 -15.35
CA LEU A 20 21.67 26.49 -15.41
C LEU A 20 21.50 27.02 -16.85
N GLU A 21 21.82 26.21 -17.85
CA GLU A 21 21.62 26.52 -19.27
C GLU A 21 20.14 26.69 -19.59
N ASN A 22 19.29 25.76 -19.12
CA ASN A 22 17.85 25.83 -19.33
C ASN A 22 17.27 27.07 -18.65
N TYR A 23 17.68 27.34 -17.41
CA TYR A 23 17.25 28.54 -16.69
C TYR A 23 17.62 29.84 -17.44
N LEU A 24 18.86 29.96 -17.93
CA LEU A 24 19.28 31.15 -18.67
C LEU A 24 18.60 31.27 -20.04
N GLN A 25 18.34 30.15 -20.70
CA GLN A 25 17.60 30.13 -21.96
C GLN A 25 16.13 30.56 -21.76
N GLU A 26 15.49 30.12 -20.68
CA GLU A 26 14.14 30.50 -20.29
C GLU A 26 14.06 31.96 -19.85
N ALA A 27 15.01 32.39 -19.01
CA ALA A 27 15.13 33.78 -18.57
C ALA A 27 15.41 34.73 -19.75
N GLY A 28 16.24 34.32 -20.72
CA GLY A 28 16.57 35.08 -21.93
C GLY A 28 15.40 35.28 -22.90
N ARG A 29 14.23 34.69 -22.64
CA ARG A 29 12.99 35.02 -23.36
C ARG A 29 12.39 36.35 -22.89
N ALA A 30 12.73 36.77 -21.67
CA ALA A 30 12.31 38.06 -21.13
C ALA A 30 13.18 39.18 -21.70
N GLY A 31 12.57 40.30 -22.11
CA GLY A 31 13.29 41.48 -22.60
C GLY A 31 14.09 41.21 -23.88
N ARG A 32 13.56 40.40 -24.82
CA ARG A 32 14.19 40.16 -26.14
C ARG A 32 14.30 41.44 -26.97
N ASP A 33 13.46 42.43 -26.70
CA ASP A 33 13.57 43.79 -27.19
C ASP A 33 14.65 44.64 -26.49
N GLN A 34 15.52 44.01 -25.70
CA GLN A 34 16.64 44.60 -24.97
C GLN A 34 16.26 45.61 -23.88
N LEU A 35 14.96 45.77 -23.60
CA LEU A 35 14.48 46.59 -22.51
C LEU A 35 14.42 45.77 -21.20
N PRO A 36 14.49 46.42 -20.02
CA PRO A 36 14.55 45.71 -18.74
C PRO A 36 13.41 44.70 -18.54
N ALA A 37 13.76 43.53 -18.03
CA ALA A 37 12.81 42.49 -17.65
C ALA A 37 13.20 41.87 -16.29
N ARG A 38 12.24 41.24 -15.63
CA ARG A 38 12.44 40.57 -14.34
C ARG A 38 12.27 39.08 -14.50
N CYS A 39 13.26 38.33 -14.04
CA CYS A 39 13.19 36.88 -13.92
C CYS A 39 13.26 36.52 -12.44
N VAL A 40 12.25 35.82 -11.95
CA VAL A 40 12.15 35.36 -10.56
C VAL A 40 12.26 33.84 -10.57
N LEU A 41 13.12 33.31 -9.70
CA LEU A 41 13.22 31.88 -9.41
C LEU A 41 12.73 31.68 -7.98
N LEU A 42 11.65 30.92 -7.81
CA LEU A 42 11.26 30.41 -6.50
C LEU A 42 12.10 29.16 -6.22
N TYR A 43 12.65 29.07 -5.01
CA TYR A 43 13.50 27.96 -4.63
C TYR A 43 13.32 27.59 -3.16
N CYS A 44 13.21 26.29 -2.90
CA CYS A 44 13.46 25.66 -1.62
C CYS A 44 14.32 24.41 -1.81
N ASP A 45 14.98 23.95 -0.74
CA ASP A 45 15.87 22.78 -0.82
C ASP A 45 15.18 21.51 -1.30
N LYS A 46 13.85 21.41 -1.22
CA LYS A 46 13.07 20.26 -1.71
C LYS A 46 12.92 20.25 -3.24
N ASP A 47 13.14 21.36 -3.93
CA ASP A 47 12.94 21.42 -5.40
C ASP A 47 14.02 20.61 -6.14
N ILE A 48 15.22 20.48 -5.54
CA ILE A 48 16.31 19.64 -6.09
C ILE A 48 15.88 18.19 -6.24
N GLU A 49 15.08 17.73 -5.31
CA GLU A 49 14.63 16.37 -5.20
C GLU A 49 13.59 16.02 -6.26
N GLN A 50 12.73 17.00 -6.61
CA GLN A 50 11.81 16.88 -7.75
C GLN A 50 12.57 16.79 -9.08
N GLN A 51 13.61 17.62 -9.28
CA GLN A 51 14.42 17.57 -10.51
C GLN A 51 15.17 16.24 -10.69
N PHE A 52 15.76 15.70 -9.62
CA PHE A 52 16.35 14.36 -9.70
C PHE A 52 15.31 13.27 -9.99
N GLY A 53 14.09 13.40 -9.45
CA GLY A 53 12.98 12.51 -9.79
C GLY A 53 12.60 12.57 -11.27
N LEU A 54 12.44 13.78 -11.84
CA LEU A 54 12.14 13.98 -13.26
C LEU A 54 13.24 13.45 -14.18
N SER A 55 14.51 13.70 -13.83
CA SER A 55 15.65 13.15 -14.57
C SER A 55 15.64 11.63 -14.53
N ALA A 56 15.45 11.01 -13.37
CA ALA A 56 15.44 9.55 -13.22
C ALA A 56 14.35 8.86 -14.06
N THR A 57 13.12 9.40 -14.08
CA THR A 57 12.02 8.86 -14.90
C THR A 57 12.31 8.93 -16.41
N SER A 58 13.21 9.82 -16.83
CA SER A 58 13.62 10.00 -18.22
C SER A 58 14.88 9.19 -18.59
N GLN A 59 15.53 8.54 -17.63
CA GLN A 59 16.74 7.74 -17.85
C GLN A 59 16.40 6.34 -18.35
N LEU A 60 17.17 5.88 -19.34
CA LEU A 60 17.06 4.53 -19.90
C LEU A 60 18.28 3.70 -19.42
N PRO A 61 18.08 2.71 -18.54
CA PRO A 61 19.19 1.92 -18.02
C PRO A 61 19.67 0.88 -19.03
N LEU A 62 20.93 0.43 -18.88
CA LEU A 62 21.59 -0.51 -19.79
C LEU A 62 20.78 -1.81 -20.02
N HIS A 63 20.22 -2.38 -18.95
CA HIS A 63 19.48 -3.64 -19.02
C HIS A 63 18.22 -3.51 -19.90
N GLU A 64 17.51 -2.38 -19.85
CA GLU A 64 16.34 -2.14 -20.71
C GLU A 64 16.70 -2.08 -22.19
N ILE A 65 17.82 -1.46 -22.54
CA ILE A 65 18.32 -1.44 -23.93
C ILE A 65 18.65 -2.86 -24.39
N GLN A 66 19.28 -3.66 -23.52
CA GLN A 66 19.59 -5.05 -23.79
C GLN A 66 18.34 -5.93 -23.91
N ALA A 67 17.29 -5.66 -23.12
CA ALA A 67 16.00 -6.33 -23.17
C ALA A 67 15.29 -6.06 -24.50
N VAL A 68 15.23 -4.79 -24.93
CA VAL A 68 14.69 -4.42 -26.26
C VAL A 68 15.45 -5.14 -27.38
N LEU A 69 16.79 -5.22 -27.32
CA LEU A 69 17.57 -5.96 -28.32
C LEU A 69 17.26 -7.46 -28.32
N ARG A 70 17.12 -8.08 -27.13
CA ARG A 70 16.73 -9.49 -26.99
C ARG A 70 15.35 -9.75 -27.59
N ALA A 71 14.37 -8.90 -27.28
CA ALA A 71 13.03 -8.97 -27.84
C ALA A 71 13.06 -8.89 -29.37
N LEU A 72 13.74 -7.89 -29.94
CA LEU A 72 13.89 -7.74 -31.39
C LEU A 72 14.56 -8.95 -32.05
N ARG A 73 15.57 -9.55 -31.42
CA ARG A 73 16.23 -10.77 -31.91
C ARG A 73 15.33 -12.00 -31.85
N ARG A 74 14.49 -12.13 -30.82
CA ARG A 74 13.49 -13.20 -30.72
C ARG A 74 12.45 -13.06 -31.83
N MET A 75 11.93 -11.84 -32.03
CA MET A 75 10.98 -11.53 -33.11
C MET A 75 11.54 -11.81 -34.50
N ALA A 76 12.86 -11.65 -34.69
CA ALA A 76 13.56 -12.01 -35.92
C ALA A 76 13.67 -13.54 -36.19
N GLY A 77 13.18 -14.42 -35.29
CA GLY A 77 13.04 -15.87 -35.49
C GLY A 77 14.30 -16.73 -35.32
N ARG A 78 14.12 -18.02 -34.95
CA ARG A 78 15.20 -19.01 -34.71
C ARG A 78 15.82 -19.63 -35.97
N HIS A 79 15.20 -19.51 -37.15
CA HIS A 79 15.66 -20.14 -38.40
C HIS A 79 16.28 -19.06 -39.32
N ARG A 80 17.57 -18.74 -39.09
CA ARG A 80 18.30 -17.69 -39.81
C ARG A 80 19.21 -18.26 -40.93
N PRO A 81 19.29 -17.59 -42.10
CA PRO A 81 20.51 -17.54 -42.88
C PRO A 81 21.58 -16.75 -42.10
N PRO A 82 22.83 -17.24 -41.95
CA PRO A 82 23.83 -16.63 -41.08
C PRO A 82 24.28 -15.20 -41.47
N ASP A 83 24.04 -14.78 -42.73
CA ASP A 83 24.70 -13.60 -43.30
C ASP A 83 23.75 -12.46 -43.75
N LYS A 84 22.45 -12.50 -43.41
CA LYS A 84 21.50 -11.46 -43.84
C LYS A 84 20.80 -10.75 -42.67
N PRO A 85 20.63 -9.41 -42.74
CA PRO A 85 19.72 -8.67 -41.86
C PRO A 85 18.31 -9.24 -41.93
N VAL A 86 17.62 -9.28 -40.80
CA VAL A 86 16.22 -9.72 -40.72
C VAL A 86 15.36 -8.51 -40.40
N GLU A 87 14.33 -8.32 -41.20
CA GLU A 87 13.34 -7.28 -40.98
C GLU A 87 12.36 -7.69 -39.87
N VAL A 88 12.20 -6.81 -38.88
CA VAL A 88 11.22 -6.93 -37.80
C VAL A 88 10.30 -5.72 -37.86
N ASN A 89 9.01 -5.98 -38.05
CA ASN A 89 7.97 -4.96 -38.00
C ASN A 89 7.20 -5.15 -36.69
N ALA A 90 7.31 -4.17 -35.79
CA ALA A 90 6.76 -4.28 -34.44
C ALA A 90 6.38 -2.92 -33.85
N THR A 91 5.25 -2.86 -33.15
CA THR A 91 4.92 -1.73 -32.27
C THR A 91 5.78 -1.75 -31.01
N PRO A 92 5.98 -0.62 -30.31
CA PRO A 92 6.62 -0.62 -28.99
C PRO A 92 6.00 -1.63 -28.03
N GLY A 93 4.67 -1.75 -28.03
CA GLY A 93 3.95 -2.72 -27.19
C GLY A 93 4.26 -4.18 -27.55
N GLU A 94 4.45 -4.51 -28.83
CA GLU A 94 4.84 -5.86 -29.26
C GLU A 94 6.30 -6.19 -28.96
N ILE A 95 7.20 -5.20 -29.03
CA ILE A 95 8.60 -5.36 -28.62
C ILE A 95 8.63 -5.66 -27.11
N LEU A 96 7.86 -4.92 -26.31
CA LEU A 96 7.76 -5.13 -24.87
C LEU A 96 7.06 -6.44 -24.50
N SER A 97 6.06 -6.89 -25.26
CA SER A 97 5.41 -8.19 -25.01
C SER A 97 6.31 -9.38 -25.35
N ASN A 98 7.31 -9.18 -26.21
CA ASN A 98 8.37 -10.15 -26.51
C ASN A 98 9.60 -9.99 -25.59
N ASP A 99 9.53 -9.12 -24.59
CA ASP A 99 10.46 -9.08 -23.47
C ASP A 99 10.03 -10.11 -22.41
N GLU A 100 10.43 -11.38 -22.61
CA GLU A 100 10.14 -12.44 -21.63
C GLU A 100 10.81 -12.17 -20.26
N ASP A 101 11.85 -11.34 -20.20
CA ASP A 101 12.56 -11.09 -18.93
C ASP A 101 11.89 -9.94 -18.15
N ASN A 102 10.89 -9.25 -18.75
CA ASN A 102 10.15 -8.10 -18.19
C ASN A 102 11.08 -7.04 -17.57
N GLU A 103 12.24 -6.85 -18.20
CA GLU A 103 13.28 -5.97 -17.73
C GLU A 103 12.95 -4.50 -17.99
N VAL A 104 12.09 -4.22 -18.97
CA VAL A 104 11.64 -2.86 -19.30
C VAL A 104 10.48 -2.41 -18.42
N GLU A 105 10.63 -1.25 -17.79
CA GLU A 105 9.57 -0.63 -16.99
C GLU A 105 8.33 -0.37 -17.87
N ARG A 106 7.21 -1.03 -17.53
CA ARG A 106 5.93 -0.92 -18.24
C ARG A 106 5.08 0.20 -17.64
N ASP A 107 5.27 1.42 -18.15
CA ASP A 107 4.37 2.55 -17.94
C ASP A 107 3.74 2.96 -19.27
N LYS A 108 2.42 2.75 -19.40
CA LYS A 108 1.62 3.06 -20.60
C LYS A 108 1.85 4.48 -21.16
N ASN A 109 2.29 5.43 -20.33
CA ASN A 109 2.56 6.80 -20.75
C ASN A 109 3.97 7.01 -21.33
N THR A 110 4.94 6.16 -21.00
CA THR A 110 6.36 6.34 -21.39
C THR A 110 6.92 5.20 -22.23
N GLU A 111 6.23 4.05 -22.29
CA GLU A 111 6.61 2.85 -23.05
C GLU A 111 7.03 3.15 -24.50
N ASP A 112 6.22 3.91 -25.26
CA ASP A 112 6.54 4.26 -26.65
C ASP A 112 7.85 5.04 -26.76
N THR A 113 8.04 6.05 -25.91
CA THR A 113 9.23 6.91 -25.92
C THR A 113 10.48 6.13 -25.47
N ARG A 114 10.37 5.29 -24.44
CA ARG A 114 11.47 4.45 -23.94
C ARG A 114 11.94 3.46 -25.00
N VAL A 115 11.02 2.72 -25.63
CA VAL A 115 11.38 1.75 -26.67
C VAL A 115 12.00 2.45 -27.88
N ARG A 116 11.44 3.56 -28.35
CA ARG A 116 12.02 4.34 -29.46
C ARG A 116 13.43 4.83 -29.14
N THR A 117 13.65 5.29 -27.91
CA THR A 117 14.96 5.75 -27.43
C THR A 117 15.94 4.58 -27.35
N ALA A 118 15.51 3.42 -26.83
CA ALA A 118 16.31 2.20 -26.80
C ALA A 118 16.74 1.76 -28.20
N VAL A 119 15.80 1.75 -29.15
CA VAL A 119 16.08 1.42 -30.55
C VAL A 119 17.08 2.40 -31.15
N ALA A 120 16.95 3.71 -30.91
CA ALA A 120 17.92 4.70 -31.38
C ALA A 120 19.33 4.45 -30.84
N TRP A 121 19.47 4.10 -29.55
CA TRP A 121 20.76 3.75 -28.97
C TRP A 121 21.33 2.43 -29.49
N LEU A 122 20.50 1.50 -29.96
CA LEU A 122 20.95 0.28 -30.63
C LEU A 122 21.45 0.53 -32.07
N GLU A 123 21.10 1.67 -32.68
CA GLU A 123 21.56 2.05 -34.02
C GLU A 123 23.01 2.54 -34.02
N GLU A 124 23.43 3.28 -32.99
CA GLU A 124 24.81 3.80 -32.83
C GLU A 124 25.87 2.68 -33.00
N PRO A 125 25.82 1.55 -32.27
CA PRO A 125 26.72 0.43 -32.47
C PRO A 125 26.36 -0.45 -33.69
N HIS A 126 25.40 -0.02 -34.51
CA HIS A 126 24.92 -0.69 -35.72
C HIS A 126 24.32 -2.08 -35.47
N LEU A 127 23.70 -2.30 -34.31
CA LEU A 127 23.05 -3.58 -33.96
C LEU A 127 21.68 -3.71 -34.63
N VAL A 128 21.01 -2.57 -34.81
CA VAL A 128 19.77 -2.42 -35.58
C VAL A 128 19.88 -1.21 -36.51
N SER A 129 18.96 -1.10 -37.47
CA SER A 129 18.73 0.14 -38.21
C SER A 129 17.24 0.32 -38.46
N ARG A 130 16.72 1.52 -38.19
CA ARG A 130 15.37 1.93 -38.59
C ARG A 130 15.42 2.35 -40.06
N GLU A 131 14.49 1.85 -40.85
CA GLU A 131 14.20 2.41 -42.17
C GLU A 131 13.04 3.43 -42.05
N GLU A 132 12.71 4.12 -43.14
CA GLU A 132 11.47 4.90 -43.18
C GLU A 132 10.31 4.04 -42.69
N ASN A 133 9.41 4.62 -41.90
CA ASN A 133 8.20 3.92 -41.48
C ASN A 133 7.39 3.62 -42.75
N VAL A 134 7.56 2.42 -43.32
CA VAL A 134 6.76 1.97 -44.45
C VAL A 134 5.51 1.34 -43.85
N TYR A 135 4.46 2.15 -43.73
CA TYR A 135 3.19 1.76 -43.13
C TYR A 135 2.42 0.86 -44.08
N GLN A 136 2.22 -0.41 -43.72
CA GLN A 136 1.17 -1.29 -44.28
C GLN A 136 1.05 -1.25 -45.82
N VAL A 137 1.71 -2.16 -46.52
CA VAL A 137 1.26 -2.52 -47.86
C VAL A 137 -0.14 -3.11 -47.73
N PHE A 138 -1.19 -2.41 -48.19
CA PHE A 138 -2.53 -3.01 -48.30
C PHE A 138 -2.48 -4.04 -49.44
N PRO A 139 -2.57 -5.35 -49.15
CA PRO A 139 -2.87 -6.32 -50.19
C PRO A 139 -4.37 -6.17 -50.45
N SER A 140 -4.71 -5.37 -51.44
CA SER A 140 -6.09 -5.21 -51.90
C SER A 140 -6.19 -5.60 -53.35
N SER A 141 -6.92 -6.69 -53.60
CA SER A 141 -7.17 -7.17 -54.95
C SER A 141 -8.32 -6.35 -55.55
N LEU A 142 -8.05 -5.60 -56.62
CA LEU A 142 -9.08 -4.84 -57.32
C LEU A 142 -10.00 -5.80 -58.10
N HIS A 143 -11.31 -5.71 -57.87
CA HIS A 143 -12.34 -6.48 -58.56
C HIS A 143 -12.95 -5.72 -59.76
N VAL A 144 -12.37 -4.57 -60.10
CA VAL A 144 -12.73 -3.76 -61.27
C VAL A 144 -11.50 -3.58 -62.18
N PRO A 145 -11.67 -3.72 -63.51
CA PRO A 145 -10.59 -3.60 -64.48
C PRO A 145 -10.23 -2.13 -64.82
N SER A 146 -11.04 -1.14 -64.43
CA SER A 146 -10.81 0.27 -64.73
C SER A 146 -11.40 1.22 -63.67
N LEU A 147 -10.86 2.44 -63.60
CA LEU A 147 -11.38 3.54 -62.77
C LEU A 147 -12.81 3.96 -63.18
N GLU A 148 -13.14 3.85 -64.47
CA GLU A 148 -14.47 4.19 -65.01
C GLU A 148 -15.55 3.23 -64.50
N GLU A 149 -15.24 1.93 -64.43
CA GLU A 149 -16.17 0.94 -63.86
C GLU A 149 -16.31 1.07 -62.34
N ALA A 150 -15.23 1.49 -61.65
CA ALA A 150 -15.28 1.81 -60.23
C ALA A 150 -16.20 3.01 -59.94
N ASP A 151 -16.16 4.05 -60.80
CA ASP A 151 -17.04 5.21 -60.69
C ASP A 151 -18.53 4.82 -60.81
N VAL A 152 -18.87 3.93 -61.77
CA VAL A 152 -20.24 3.42 -61.94
C VAL A 152 -20.74 2.70 -60.68
N ARG A 153 -19.89 1.87 -60.06
CA ARG A 153 -20.25 1.19 -58.80
C ARG A 153 -20.39 2.19 -57.64
N LEU A 154 -19.52 3.20 -57.55
CA LEU A 154 -19.61 4.27 -56.54
C LEU A 154 -20.84 5.17 -56.73
N GLU A 155 -21.35 5.35 -57.95
CA GLU A 155 -22.60 6.09 -58.20
C GLU A 155 -23.81 5.42 -57.55
N THR A 156 -23.78 4.08 -57.49
CA THR A 156 -24.85 3.23 -56.94
C THR A 156 -24.99 3.37 -55.40
N PHE A 157 -23.94 3.85 -54.72
CA PHE A 157 -23.92 4.06 -53.26
C PHE A 157 -23.70 5.54 -52.90
N PRO A 158 -24.69 6.26 -52.34
CA PRO A 158 -24.53 7.67 -51.95
C PRO A 158 -23.58 7.81 -50.76
N MET A 159 -22.36 8.33 -51.01
CA MET A 159 -21.31 8.51 -49.99
C MET A 159 -20.82 9.96 -49.97
N PRO A 160 -20.64 10.59 -48.79
CA PRO A 160 -20.30 12.02 -48.69
C PRO A 160 -18.84 12.35 -49.06
N TYR A 161 -17.98 11.34 -49.26
CA TYR A 161 -16.53 11.49 -49.47
C TYR A 161 -16.00 10.73 -50.70
N ARG A 162 -16.81 10.63 -51.77
CA ARG A 162 -16.45 9.93 -53.02
C ARG A 162 -15.15 10.44 -53.67
N GLY A 163 -14.83 11.73 -53.55
CA GLY A 163 -13.59 12.29 -54.09
C GLY A 163 -12.34 11.70 -53.43
N GLN A 164 -12.39 11.44 -52.13
CA GLN A 164 -11.33 10.77 -51.38
C GLN A 164 -11.24 9.29 -51.77
N LEU A 165 -12.37 8.58 -51.92
CA LEU A 165 -12.41 7.18 -52.40
C LEU A 165 -11.78 7.04 -53.79
N ARG A 166 -12.09 7.97 -54.71
CA ARG A 166 -11.50 8.01 -56.05
C ARG A 166 -9.99 8.27 -56.01
N SER A 167 -9.52 9.08 -55.06
CA SER A 167 -8.09 9.36 -54.87
C SER A 167 -7.33 8.12 -54.40
N ILE A 168 -7.94 7.34 -53.49
CA ILE A 168 -7.45 6.03 -53.05
C ILE A 168 -7.38 5.05 -54.23
N LEU A 169 -8.46 4.90 -54.98
CA LEU A 169 -8.51 3.99 -56.14
C LEU A 169 -7.49 4.35 -57.22
N LYS A 170 -7.29 5.65 -57.49
CA LYS A 170 -6.30 6.11 -58.46
C LYS A 170 -4.88 5.71 -58.04
N LEU A 171 -4.58 5.79 -56.75
CA LEU A 171 -3.30 5.35 -56.19
C LEU A 171 -3.15 3.84 -56.28
N LEU A 172 -4.16 3.07 -55.87
CA LEU A 172 -4.16 1.59 -55.93
C LEU A 172 -4.01 1.04 -57.36
N VAL A 173 -4.64 1.67 -58.35
CA VAL A 173 -4.57 1.26 -59.77
C VAL A 173 -3.20 1.59 -60.39
N SER A 174 -2.51 2.62 -59.90
CA SER A 174 -1.22 3.07 -60.43
C SER A 174 0.00 2.45 -59.71
N ALA A 175 -0.23 1.79 -58.58
CA ALA A 175 0.83 1.14 -57.81
C ALA A 175 1.30 -0.17 -58.46
N ASP A 176 2.59 -0.48 -58.32
CA ASP A 176 3.13 -1.76 -58.78
C ASP A 176 2.53 -2.90 -57.91
N PRO A 177 1.94 -3.95 -58.51
CA PRO A 177 1.38 -5.10 -57.78
C PRO A 177 2.37 -5.82 -56.85
N ARG A 178 3.67 -5.61 -57.02
CA ARG A 178 4.74 -6.22 -56.21
C ARG A 178 5.21 -5.34 -55.05
N GLU A 179 5.02 -4.03 -55.14
CA GLU A 179 5.43 -3.07 -54.10
C GLU A 179 4.28 -2.74 -53.15
N GLY A 180 3.05 -2.70 -53.66
CA GLY A 180 1.84 -2.37 -52.90
C GLY A 180 1.81 -0.93 -52.39
N VAL A 181 0.76 -0.54 -51.66
CA VAL A 181 0.51 0.86 -51.28
C VAL A 181 0.42 1.03 -49.78
N THR A 182 1.10 2.04 -49.24
CA THR A 182 1.16 2.33 -47.80
C THR A 182 -0.05 3.12 -47.28
N THR A 183 -0.34 3.00 -45.98
CA THR A 183 -1.37 3.81 -45.31
C THR A 183 -1.06 5.31 -45.38
N ASP A 184 0.21 5.68 -45.29
CA ASP A 184 0.63 7.08 -45.39
C ASP A 184 0.43 7.65 -46.79
N GLU A 185 0.73 6.87 -47.84
CA GLU A 185 0.45 7.28 -49.22
C GLU A 185 -1.07 7.40 -49.47
N LEU A 186 -1.87 6.48 -48.90
CA LEU A 186 -3.33 6.55 -48.96
C LEU A 186 -3.88 7.73 -48.18
N MET A 187 -3.38 8.01 -46.98
CA MET A 187 -3.73 9.18 -46.17
C MET A 187 -3.33 10.47 -46.87
N GLY A 188 -2.14 10.52 -47.47
CA GLY A 188 -1.66 11.66 -48.25
C GLY A 188 -2.52 11.93 -49.48
N ALA A 189 -2.88 10.87 -50.23
CA ALA A 189 -3.71 10.98 -51.43
C ALA A 189 -5.17 11.35 -51.11
N SER A 190 -5.72 10.80 -50.02
CA SER A 190 -7.13 10.98 -49.65
C SER A 190 -7.38 12.13 -48.68
N ARG A 191 -6.34 12.60 -47.98
CA ARG A 191 -6.40 13.50 -46.81
C ARG A 191 -7.29 12.95 -45.68
N LEU A 192 -7.48 11.64 -45.62
CA LEU A 192 -8.18 10.98 -44.52
C LEU A 192 -7.19 10.64 -43.40
N SER A 193 -7.69 10.51 -42.16
CA SER A 193 -6.97 9.87 -41.06
C SER A 193 -6.80 8.37 -41.32
N SER A 194 -5.91 7.67 -40.60
CA SER A 194 -5.74 6.21 -40.76
C SER A 194 -7.06 5.45 -40.56
N SER A 195 -7.84 5.82 -39.53
CA SER A 195 -9.19 5.28 -39.33
C SER A 195 -10.17 5.63 -40.46
N GLY A 196 -10.01 6.81 -41.07
CA GLY A 196 -10.74 7.20 -42.28
C GLY A 196 -10.36 6.38 -43.51
N VAL A 197 -9.08 6.01 -43.67
CA VAL A 197 -8.60 5.11 -44.74
C VAL A 197 -9.14 3.70 -44.52
N ALA A 198 -9.13 3.17 -43.30
CA ALA A 198 -9.72 1.86 -43.01
C ALA A 198 -11.23 1.82 -43.36
N ARG A 199 -11.98 2.89 -43.03
CA ARG A 199 -13.39 3.04 -43.43
C ARG A 199 -13.55 3.13 -44.95
N ALA A 200 -12.68 3.88 -45.62
CA ALA A 200 -12.69 4.00 -47.06
C ALA A 200 -12.46 2.66 -47.77
N MET A 201 -11.51 1.86 -47.29
CA MET A 201 -11.22 0.52 -47.83
C MET A 201 -12.42 -0.43 -47.62
N HIS A 202 -13.04 -0.41 -46.44
CA HIS A 202 -14.27 -1.16 -46.17
C HIS A 202 -15.42 -0.76 -47.11
N ASP A 203 -15.61 0.55 -47.33
CA ASP A 203 -16.69 1.04 -48.19
C ASP A 203 -16.46 0.68 -49.67
N LEU A 204 -15.20 0.65 -50.12
CA LEU A 204 -14.83 0.14 -51.45
C LEU A 204 -15.08 -1.37 -51.58
N GLU A 205 -14.77 -2.14 -50.54
CA GLU A 205 -15.05 -3.58 -50.48
C GLU A 205 -16.55 -3.88 -50.54
N ARG A 206 -17.36 -3.13 -49.80
CA ARG A 206 -18.83 -3.23 -49.82
C ARG A 206 -19.45 -2.84 -51.17
N CYS A 207 -18.82 -1.95 -51.91
CA CYS A 207 -19.20 -1.63 -53.29
C CYS A 207 -18.73 -2.70 -54.31
N GLY A 208 -18.06 -3.76 -53.84
CA GLY A 208 -17.49 -4.82 -54.67
C GLY A 208 -16.33 -4.35 -55.54
N ILE A 209 -15.65 -3.26 -55.16
CA ILE A 209 -14.58 -2.64 -55.97
C ILE A 209 -13.22 -3.27 -55.66
N LEU A 210 -12.99 -3.70 -54.41
CA LEU A 210 -11.77 -4.40 -53.97
C LEU A 210 -12.08 -5.48 -52.94
N SER A 211 -11.13 -6.38 -52.65
CA SER A 211 -11.12 -7.19 -51.42
C SER A 211 -10.03 -6.69 -50.48
N ASN A 212 -10.28 -6.72 -49.17
CA ASN A 212 -9.27 -6.40 -48.16
C ASN A 212 -8.61 -7.68 -47.65
N ASP A 213 -7.48 -8.04 -48.25
CA ASP A 213 -6.74 -9.27 -47.94
C ASP A 213 -5.75 -9.08 -46.77
N SER A 214 -5.87 -7.97 -46.03
CA SER A 214 -5.00 -7.66 -44.88
C SER A 214 -5.08 -8.77 -43.85
N ILE A 215 -3.98 -9.51 -43.72
CA ILE A 215 -3.88 -10.66 -42.82
C ILE A 215 -3.88 -10.19 -41.37
N PHE A 216 -4.76 -10.81 -40.59
CA PHE A 216 -4.90 -10.60 -39.16
C PHE A 216 -4.61 -11.90 -38.40
N THR A 217 -3.80 -11.81 -37.36
CA THR A 217 -3.43 -12.96 -36.52
C THR A 217 -3.76 -12.71 -35.06
N ALA A 218 -4.37 -13.71 -34.41
CA ALA A 218 -4.72 -13.66 -33.00
C ALA A 218 -4.51 -15.03 -32.34
N LEU A 219 -4.25 -15.03 -31.03
CA LEU A 219 -4.12 -16.23 -30.21
C LEU A 219 -5.42 -16.43 -29.41
N VAL A 220 -5.98 -17.63 -29.46
CA VAL A 220 -7.23 -18.00 -28.77
C VAL A 220 -7.09 -19.30 -27.99
N HIS A 221 -7.91 -19.47 -26.94
CA HIS A 221 -7.96 -20.71 -26.15
C HIS A 221 -9.18 -21.54 -26.56
N SER A 222 -8.97 -22.81 -26.93
CA SER A 222 -10.03 -23.74 -27.35
C SER A 222 -9.96 -25.08 -26.63
N GLY A 223 -11.12 -25.60 -26.20
CA GLY A 223 -11.22 -26.94 -25.61
C GLY A 223 -10.54 -27.13 -24.23
N VAL A 224 -10.27 -26.04 -23.52
CA VAL A 224 -9.66 -26.00 -22.18
C VAL A 224 -10.64 -25.41 -21.15
N GLU A 225 -10.33 -25.53 -19.85
CA GLU A 225 -11.15 -25.00 -18.76
C GLU A 225 -11.44 -23.50 -18.93
N ASN A 226 -10.40 -22.72 -19.20
CA ASN A 226 -10.45 -21.28 -19.45
C ASN A 226 -10.51 -20.94 -20.95
N ALA A 227 -11.39 -21.57 -21.73
CA ALA A 227 -11.53 -21.28 -23.17
C ALA A 227 -11.97 -19.81 -23.41
N SER A 228 -11.54 -19.21 -24.53
CA SER A 228 -11.82 -17.80 -24.86
C SER A 228 -13.32 -17.49 -24.82
N ARG A 229 -14.17 -18.41 -25.29
CA ARG A 229 -15.63 -18.26 -25.23
C ARG A 229 -16.15 -18.10 -23.80
N LYS A 230 -15.70 -18.95 -22.87
CA LYS A 230 -16.13 -18.88 -21.46
C LYS A 230 -15.62 -17.61 -20.77
N ARG A 231 -14.35 -17.22 -21.03
CA ARG A 231 -13.78 -15.96 -20.53
C ARG A 231 -14.59 -14.75 -21.00
N MET A 232 -14.99 -14.75 -22.28
CA MET A 232 -15.82 -13.71 -22.87
C MET A 232 -17.19 -13.62 -22.20
N GLU A 233 -17.88 -14.75 -22.07
CA GLU A 233 -19.20 -14.81 -21.43
C GLU A 233 -19.13 -14.33 -19.97
N ALA A 234 -18.18 -14.84 -19.18
CA ALA A 234 -18.01 -14.44 -17.78
C ALA A 234 -17.68 -12.93 -17.62
N THR A 235 -16.84 -12.39 -18.50
CA THR A 235 -16.48 -10.96 -18.49
C THR A 235 -17.66 -10.09 -18.91
N ALA A 236 -18.42 -10.52 -19.91
CA ALA A 236 -19.63 -9.83 -20.38
C ALA A 236 -20.71 -9.76 -19.29
N THR A 237 -20.94 -10.87 -18.57
CA THR A 237 -21.88 -10.91 -17.45
C THR A 237 -21.41 -10.01 -16.30
N LEU A 238 -20.13 -10.09 -15.91
CA LEU A 238 -19.57 -9.25 -14.86
C LEU A 238 -19.65 -7.76 -15.21
N GLU A 239 -19.34 -7.37 -16.44
CA GLU A 239 -19.42 -5.98 -16.89
C GLU A 239 -20.86 -5.45 -16.86
N SER A 240 -21.83 -6.26 -17.27
CA SER A 240 -23.24 -5.87 -17.26
C SER A 240 -23.73 -5.63 -15.83
N ALA A 241 -23.47 -6.58 -14.93
CA ALA A 241 -23.80 -6.46 -13.51
C ALA A 241 -23.09 -5.27 -12.85
N PHE A 242 -21.83 -5.01 -13.22
CA PHE A 242 -21.07 -3.88 -12.69
C PHE A 242 -21.67 -2.54 -13.14
N ILE A 243 -22.06 -2.39 -14.41
CA ILE A 243 -22.73 -1.15 -14.88
C ILE A 243 -24.08 -0.96 -14.17
N GLU A 244 -24.85 -2.02 -13.96
CA GLU A 244 -26.11 -1.97 -13.21
C GLU A 244 -25.89 -1.52 -11.78
N LEU A 245 -24.90 -2.08 -11.09
CA LEU A 245 -24.55 -1.70 -9.73
C LEU A 245 -24.07 -0.24 -9.64
N LEU A 246 -23.30 0.23 -10.61
CA LEU A 246 -22.88 1.63 -10.68
C LEU A 246 -24.10 2.58 -10.79
N GLN A 247 -25.08 2.22 -11.62
CA GLN A 247 -26.31 3.00 -11.76
C GLN A 247 -27.20 2.90 -10.53
N GLU A 248 -27.30 1.74 -9.89
CA GLU A 248 -28.08 1.55 -8.65
C GLU A 248 -27.51 2.39 -7.50
N THR A 249 -26.18 2.47 -7.41
CA THR A 249 -25.50 3.20 -6.33
C THR A 249 -25.64 4.71 -6.49
N GLU A 250 -25.64 5.22 -7.73
CA GLU A 250 -25.72 6.65 -8.05
C GLU A 250 -26.72 6.91 -9.19
N PRO A 251 -28.04 6.72 -8.95
CA PRO A 251 -29.06 6.78 -10.00
C PRO A 251 -29.24 8.18 -10.59
N ASP A 252 -28.96 9.21 -9.78
CA ASP A 252 -29.12 10.62 -10.15
C ASP A 252 -27.90 11.22 -10.86
N LEU A 253 -26.80 10.46 -11.01
CA LEU A 253 -25.55 10.94 -11.62
C LEU A 253 -25.76 11.30 -13.09
N GLN A 254 -25.61 12.59 -13.43
CA GLN A 254 -25.82 13.10 -14.78
C GLN A 254 -24.54 13.16 -15.60
N LYS A 255 -24.71 13.33 -16.92
CA LYS A 255 -23.59 13.58 -17.84
C LYS A 255 -22.84 14.85 -17.41
N GLY A 256 -21.54 14.73 -17.22
CA GLY A 256 -20.66 15.81 -16.76
C GLY A 256 -20.44 15.83 -15.26
N GLU A 257 -21.11 14.98 -14.50
CA GLU A 257 -20.93 14.81 -13.06
C GLU A 257 -20.02 13.63 -12.74
N SER A 258 -19.39 13.67 -11.57
CA SER A 258 -18.47 12.64 -11.11
C SER A 258 -18.93 12.01 -9.81
N SER A 259 -18.79 10.69 -9.70
CA SER A 259 -18.90 9.96 -8.44
C SER A 259 -17.56 9.34 -8.05
N ILE A 260 -17.42 8.98 -6.78
CA ILE A 260 -16.25 8.30 -6.22
C ILE A 260 -16.61 6.85 -5.97
N LEU A 261 -15.83 5.96 -6.59
CA LEU A 261 -16.03 4.52 -6.54
C LEU A 261 -14.94 3.86 -5.68
N PHE A 262 -15.38 3.07 -4.71
CA PHE A 262 -14.51 2.23 -3.88
C PHE A 262 -14.49 0.80 -4.45
N LEU A 263 -13.43 0.46 -5.18
CA LEU A 263 -13.34 -0.79 -5.94
C LEU A 263 -13.53 -2.02 -5.05
N ARG A 264 -13.01 -1.99 -3.82
CA ARG A 264 -13.13 -3.10 -2.86
C ARG A 264 -14.57 -3.36 -2.44
N ARG A 265 -15.35 -2.32 -2.13
CA ARG A 265 -16.76 -2.46 -1.71
C ARG A 265 -17.64 -2.97 -2.84
N VAL A 266 -17.45 -2.40 -4.03
CA VAL A 266 -18.16 -2.83 -5.24
C VAL A 266 -17.82 -4.27 -5.58
N THR A 267 -16.55 -4.67 -5.42
CA THR A 267 -16.13 -6.06 -5.60
C THR A 267 -16.84 -6.98 -4.60
N GLN A 268 -16.83 -6.64 -3.31
CA GLN A 268 -17.51 -7.43 -2.29
C GLN A 268 -19.01 -7.55 -2.59
N ARG A 269 -19.67 -6.44 -2.96
CA ARG A 269 -21.09 -6.45 -3.32
C ARG A 269 -21.39 -7.37 -4.50
N LEU A 270 -20.60 -7.30 -5.57
CA LEU A 270 -20.74 -8.23 -6.70
C LEU A 270 -20.53 -9.69 -6.29
N LYS A 271 -19.60 -9.97 -5.36
CA LYS A 271 -19.42 -11.32 -4.82
C LYS A 271 -20.63 -11.79 -4.02
N ASP A 272 -21.20 -10.91 -3.20
CA ASP A 272 -22.41 -11.21 -2.43
C ASP A 272 -23.61 -11.48 -3.36
N ASP A 273 -23.65 -10.84 -4.53
CA ASP A 273 -24.64 -11.06 -5.59
C ASP A 273 -24.34 -12.30 -6.47
N GLY A 274 -23.31 -13.09 -6.13
CA GLY A 274 -22.97 -14.36 -6.77
C GLY A 274 -21.87 -14.30 -7.83
N TYR A 275 -21.23 -13.15 -8.05
CA TYR A 275 -20.12 -12.97 -9.00
C TYR A 275 -18.76 -13.22 -8.32
N GLU A 276 -18.46 -14.45 -7.93
CA GLU A 276 -17.25 -14.83 -7.18
C GLU A 276 -15.93 -14.42 -7.87
N GLN A 277 -15.92 -14.36 -9.20
CA GLN A 277 -14.78 -13.97 -10.04
C GLN A 277 -14.47 -12.47 -10.06
N ALA A 278 -15.29 -11.65 -9.39
CA ALA A 278 -15.06 -10.21 -9.30
C ALA A 278 -13.77 -9.92 -8.51
N LEU A 279 -12.93 -9.03 -9.04
CA LEU A 279 -11.69 -8.58 -8.43
C LEU A 279 -11.53 -7.07 -8.66
N PRO A 280 -10.93 -6.30 -7.73
CA PRO A 280 -10.75 -4.86 -7.92
C PRO A 280 -9.98 -4.51 -9.19
N GLU A 281 -8.94 -5.30 -9.51
CA GLU A 281 -8.14 -5.18 -10.74
C GLU A 281 -8.99 -5.33 -12.01
N ARG A 282 -9.88 -6.35 -12.05
CA ARG A 282 -10.76 -6.61 -13.19
C ARG A 282 -11.80 -5.51 -13.36
N LEU A 283 -12.41 -5.05 -12.27
CA LEU A 283 -13.37 -3.94 -12.32
C LEU A 283 -12.71 -2.66 -12.81
N TYR A 284 -11.48 -2.38 -12.38
CA TYR A 284 -10.73 -1.23 -12.88
C TYR A 284 -10.42 -1.33 -14.38
N ARG A 285 -10.05 -2.51 -14.89
CA ARG A 285 -9.89 -2.74 -16.33
C ARG A 285 -11.18 -2.52 -17.13
N LEU A 286 -12.32 -2.94 -16.60
CA LEU A 286 -13.62 -2.67 -17.23
C LEU A 286 -13.89 -1.15 -17.29
N LEU A 287 -13.60 -0.40 -16.22
CA LEU A 287 -13.68 1.07 -16.26
C LEU A 287 -12.75 1.68 -17.32
N GLN A 288 -11.49 1.26 -17.39
CA GLN A 288 -10.53 1.77 -18.38
C GLN A 288 -10.99 1.50 -19.81
N SER A 289 -11.60 0.34 -20.02
CA SER A 289 -12.22 -0.02 -21.28
C SER A 289 -13.40 0.92 -21.60
N MET A 290 -14.25 1.25 -20.63
CA MET A 290 -15.35 2.23 -20.80
C MET A 290 -14.84 3.65 -21.08
N GLU A 291 -13.69 4.04 -20.53
CA GLU A 291 -13.04 5.32 -20.84
C GLU A 291 -12.52 5.38 -22.29
N SER A 292 -12.22 4.23 -22.87
CA SER A 292 -11.75 4.08 -24.25
C SER A 292 -12.90 3.94 -25.26
N ASP A 293 -14.14 3.76 -24.80
CA ASP A 293 -15.30 3.59 -25.68
C ASP A 293 -15.58 4.82 -26.54
N GLY A 294 -15.38 4.68 -27.85
CA GLY A 294 -15.56 5.78 -28.78
C GLY A 294 -14.42 6.80 -28.76
N LYS A 295 -13.26 6.49 -28.17
CA LYS A 295 -11.99 7.11 -28.54
C LYS A 295 -11.38 6.28 -29.68
N SER A 296 -11.21 6.89 -30.85
CA SER A 296 -10.31 6.38 -31.91
C SER A 296 -9.28 7.48 -32.18
N GLU A 297 -8.44 7.37 -33.22
CA GLU A 297 -7.51 8.45 -33.60
C GLU A 297 -8.21 9.78 -33.97
N ASP A 298 -9.53 9.79 -34.17
CA ASP A 298 -10.38 10.96 -34.35
C ASP A 298 -10.97 11.48 -33.01
N PRO A 299 -11.37 12.77 -32.90
CA PRO A 299 -11.82 13.41 -31.65
C PRO A 299 -13.17 12.84 -31.14
N GLY A 300 -13.11 11.66 -30.53
CA GLY A 300 -14.23 11.00 -29.87
C GLY A 300 -14.10 11.03 -28.35
N ILE A 301 -15.24 10.97 -27.65
CA ILE A 301 -15.32 11.02 -26.19
C ILE A 301 -15.68 9.63 -25.66
N GLY A 302 -14.92 9.19 -24.65
CA GLY A 302 -15.16 7.97 -23.85
C GLY A 302 -16.56 7.91 -23.25
N SER A 303 -17.00 6.75 -22.75
CA SER A 303 -18.25 6.65 -21.97
C SER A 303 -18.09 7.27 -20.57
N VAL A 304 -16.88 7.16 -20.01
CA VAL A 304 -16.49 7.76 -18.74
C VAL A 304 -15.11 8.42 -18.86
N ARG A 305 -14.74 9.24 -17.88
CA ARG A 305 -13.37 9.69 -17.65
C ARG A 305 -12.97 9.29 -16.25
N LEU A 306 -11.77 8.74 -16.10
CA LEU A 306 -11.30 8.21 -14.83
C LEU A 306 -10.21 9.11 -14.25
N ARG A 307 -10.27 9.30 -12.93
CA ARG A 307 -9.15 9.84 -12.15
C ARG A 307 -8.93 8.94 -10.95
N LYS A 308 -7.82 8.22 -10.95
CA LYS A 308 -7.42 7.37 -9.83
C LYS A 308 -6.96 8.27 -8.67
N ILE A 309 -7.61 8.15 -7.51
CA ILE A 309 -7.28 8.93 -6.31
C ILE A 309 -6.22 8.18 -5.50
N ASP A 310 -6.47 6.89 -5.26
CA ASP A 310 -5.56 5.98 -4.58
C ASP A 310 -5.71 4.56 -5.20
N PRO A 311 -5.00 3.54 -4.73
CA PRO A 311 -5.09 2.21 -5.30
C PRO A 311 -6.46 1.51 -5.27
N GLU A 312 -7.35 1.89 -4.36
CA GLU A 312 -8.69 1.31 -4.16
C GLU A 312 -9.82 2.28 -4.54
N THR A 313 -9.51 3.57 -4.73
CA THR A 313 -10.49 4.63 -4.99
C THR A 313 -10.31 5.28 -6.36
N VAL A 314 -11.41 5.34 -7.12
CA VAL A 314 -11.44 5.92 -8.46
C VAL A 314 -12.58 6.92 -8.57
N GLN A 315 -12.27 8.15 -8.99
CA GLN A 315 -13.28 9.10 -9.41
C GLN A 315 -13.70 8.78 -10.85
N VAL A 316 -14.99 8.58 -11.05
CA VAL A 316 -15.62 8.25 -12.34
C VAL A 316 -16.49 9.43 -12.76
N LEU A 317 -16.07 10.14 -13.80
CA LEU A 317 -16.82 11.24 -14.43
C LEU A 317 -17.62 10.68 -15.61
N LEU A 318 -18.94 10.80 -15.55
CA LEU A 318 -19.83 10.26 -16.58
C LEU A 318 -19.80 11.18 -17.82
N GLN A 319 -19.41 10.66 -18.99
CA GLN A 319 -19.33 11.45 -20.25
C GLN A 319 -20.55 11.23 -21.15
N ARG A 320 -21.29 10.14 -20.93
CA ARG A 320 -22.53 9.76 -21.63
C ARG A 320 -23.58 9.37 -20.60
N ASP A 321 -24.85 9.63 -20.84
CA ASP A 321 -25.91 9.11 -19.95
C ASP A 321 -25.86 7.57 -19.82
N TRP A 322 -26.48 7.05 -18.76
CA TRP A 322 -26.47 5.61 -18.45
C TRP A 322 -27.00 4.75 -19.60
N GLU A 323 -28.05 5.19 -20.30
CA GLU A 323 -28.63 4.45 -21.43
C GLU A 323 -27.65 4.34 -22.61
N SER A 324 -27.02 5.45 -22.98
CA SER A 324 -26.00 5.50 -24.03
C SER A 324 -24.76 4.70 -23.67
N LEU A 325 -24.33 4.73 -22.41
CA LEU A 325 -23.22 3.92 -21.90
C LEU A 325 -23.55 2.43 -22.02
N LYS A 326 -24.71 2.00 -21.51
CA LYS A 326 -25.17 0.60 -21.58
C LYS A 326 -25.23 0.11 -23.02
N LYS A 327 -25.86 0.89 -23.91
CA LYS A 327 -25.97 0.56 -25.34
C LYS A 327 -24.60 0.45 -26.02
N THR A 328 -23.69 1.36 -25.71
CA THR A 328 -22.32 1.32 -26.27
C THR A 328 -21.58 0.06 -25.82
N ALA A 329 -21.66 -0.27 -24.53
CA ALA A 329 -21.02 -1.46 -23.97
C ALA A 329 -21.64 -2.75 -24.52
N GLU A 330 -22.97 -2.81 -24.65
CA GLU A 330 -23.70 -3.94 -25.25
C GLU A 330 -23.32 -4.17 -26.71
N LEU A 331 -23.25 -3.10 -27.51
CA LEU A 331 -22.85 -3.19 -28.91
C LEU A 331 -21.42 -3.73 -29.04
N ARG A 332 -20.49 -3.24 -28.22
CA ARG A 332 -19.10 -3.71 -28.16
C ARG A 332 -19.01 -5.19 -27.78
N ARG A 333 -19.73 -5.61 -26.73
CA ARG A 333 -19.76 -7.02 -26.29
C ARG A 333 -20.37 -7.94 -27.36
N THR A 334 -21.41 -7.48 -28.05
CA THR A 334 -22.05 -8.23 -29.14
C THR A 334 -21.09 -8.43 -30.30
N GLY A 335 -20.38 -7.36 -30.72
CA GLY A 335 -19.32 -7.46 -31.72
C GLY A 335 -18.20 -8.41 -31.27
N ALA A 336 -17.71 -8.28 -30.04
CA ALA A 336 -16.68 -9.14 -29.47
C ALA A 336 -17.07 -10.63 -29.46
N ARG A 337 -18.33 -10.94 -29.13
CA ARG A 337 -18.87 -12.31 -29.18
C ARG A 337 -18.82 -12.90 -30.59
N LEU A 338 -19.22 -12.13 -31.60
CA LEU A 338 -19.19 -12.55 -33.01
C LEU A 338 -17.76 -12.79 -33.48
N LEU A 339 -16.83 -11.90 -33.11
CA LEU A 339 -15.41 -12.03 -33.46
C LEU A 339 -14.78 -13.26 -32.81
N VAL A 340 -15.05 -13.54 -31.53
CA VAL A 340 -14.55 -14.76 -30.86
C VAL A 340 -15.10 -16.01 -31.54
N ALA A 341 -16.38 -16.02 -31.91
CA ALA A 341 -16.99 -17.14 -32.63
C ALA A 341 -16.32 -17.36 -33.98
N HIS A 342 -16.06 -16.29 -34.75
CA HIS A 342 -15.34 -16.34 -36.02
C HIS A 342 -13.91 -16.88 -35.85
N LEU A 343 -13.15 -16.33 -34.91
CA LEU A 343 -11.77 -16.76 -34.64
C LEU A 343 -11.70 -18.24 -34.24
N LEU A 344 -12.64 -18.72 -33.42
CA LEU A 344 -12.71 -20.13 -33.05
C LEU A 344 -13.12 -21.02 -34.22
N ALA A 345 -13.97 -20.55 -35.14
CA ALA A 345 -14.36 -21.29 -36.34
C ALA A 345 -13.22 -21.45 -37.36
N CYS A 346 -12.21 -20.58 -37.31
CA CYS A 346 -10.99 -20.72 -38.12
C CYS A 346 -10.07 -21.86 -37.64
N LEU A 347 -10.29 -22.41 -36.44
CA LEU A 347 -9.55 -23.57 -35.94
C LEU A 347 -10.15 -24.87 -36.45
N SER A 348 -9.31 -25.89 -36.64
CA SER A 348 -9.82 -27.24 -36.92
C SER A 348 -10.55 -27.80 -35.68
N PRO A 349 -11.67 -28.54 -35.85
CA PRO A 349 -12.53 -28.99 -34.74
C PRO A 349 -11.81 -29.82 -33.65
N ASP A 350 -10.72 -30.48 -34.01
CA ASP A 350 -9.97 -31.39 -33.14
C ASP A 350 -8.86 -30.69 -32.33
N VAL A 351 -8.56 -29.42 -32.63
CA VAL A 351 -7.46 -28.69 -31.98
C VAL A 351 -7.91 -28.12 -30.64
N ARG A 352 -7.26 -28.58 -29.56
CA ARG A 352 -7.48 -28.11 -28.20
C ARG A 352 -6.16 -27.65 -27.60
N GLY A 353 -6.18 -26.52 -26.90
CA GLY A 353 -4.99 -25.93 -26.31
C GLY A 353 -5.17 -24.46 -25.94
N ASN A 354 -4.14 -23.92 -25.30
CA ASN A 354 -3.98 -22.50 -25.02
C ASN A 354 -3.18 -21.82 -26.13
N ASP A 355 -3.39 -20.52 -26.32
CA ASP A 355 -2.65 -19.68 -27.26
C ASP A 355 -2.53 -20.29 -28.68
N LEU A 356 -3.66 -20.77 -29.20
CA LEU A 356 -3.74 -21.30 -30.56
C LEU A 356 -3.73 -20.15 -31.55
N LEU A 357 -2.74 -20.13 -32.43
CA LEU A 357 -2.61 -19.13 -33.49
C LEU A 357 -3.70 -19.31 -34.54
N VAL A 358 -4.53 -18.28 -34.69
CA VAL A 358 -5.55 -18.15 -35.73
C VAL A 358 -5.13 -17.07 -36.70
N THR A 359 -5.32 -17.34 -37.99
CA THR A 359 -5.09 -16.39 -39.08
C THR A 359 -6.40 -16.18 -39.84
N THR A 360 -6.78 -14.92 -40.07
CA THR A 360 -7.97 -14.50 -40.84
C THR A 360 -7.63 -13.19 -41.59
N THR A 361 -8.58 -12.59 -42.31
CA THR A 361 -8.44 -11.27 -42.92
C THR A 361 -9.33 -10.24 -42.23
N LEU A 362 -9.01 -8.94 -42.37
CA LEU A 362 -9.88 -7.84 -41.93
C LEU A 362 -11.27 -7.90 -42.60
N GLY A 363 -11.32 -8.16 -43.91
CA GLY A 363 -12.59 -8.35 -44.64
C GLY A 363 -13.49 -9.41 -44.01
N ASN A 364 -12.93 -10.57 -43.63
CA ASN A 364 -13.68 -11.63 -42.95
C ASN A 364 -14.19 -11.22 -41.56
N LEU A 365 -13.42 -10.40 -40.82
CA LEU A 365 -13.86 -9.88 -39.52
C LEU A 365 -15.01 -8.87 -39.67
N TYR A 366 -14.98 -8.03 -40.71
CA TYR A 366 -16.09 -7.14 -41.06
C TYR A 366 -17.33 -7.95 -41.43
N ALA A 367 -17.18 -8.93 -42.33
CA ALA A 367 -18.28 -9.80 -42.75
C ALA A 367 -18.91 -10.58 -41.58
N ALA A 368 -18.10 -11.03 -40.61
CA ALA A 368 -18.60 -11.70 -39.40
C ALA A 368 -19.56 -10.80 -38.59
N LEU A 369 -19.26 -9.50 -38.46
CA LEU A 369 -20.16 -8.54 -37.80
C LEU A 369 -21.36 -8.18 -38.66
N GLU A 370 -21.16 -7.97 -39.96
CA GLU A 370 -22.25 -7.61 -40.88
C GLU A 370 -23.26 -8.76 -41.04
N SER A 371 -22.89 -10.01 -40.79
CA SER A 371 -23.83 -11.13 -40.82
C SER A 371 -24.93 -11.06 -39.73
N ASP A 372 -24.73 -10.23 -38.71
CA ASP A 372 -25.66 -10.06 -37.59
C ASP A 372 -26.59 -8.85 -37.80
N LEU A 373 -27.90 -9.11 -37.84
CA LEU A 373 -28.94 -8.10 -38.07
C LEU A 373 -28.97 -7.00 -36.99
N HIS A 374 -28.60 -7.32 -35.75
CA HIS A 374 -28.61 -6.36 -34.65
C HIS A 374 -27.45 -5.37 -34.77
N ILE A 375 -26.26 -5.86 -35.13
CA ILE A 375 -25.11 -5.02 -35.43
C ILE A 375 -25.41 -4.09 -36.62
N GLN A 376 -25.96 -4.62 -37.72
CA GLN A 376 -26.32 -3.80 -38.89
C GLN A 376 -27.30 -2.66 -38.56
N ALA A 377 -28.25 -2.90 -37.66
CA ALA A 377 -29.25 -1.91 -37.30
C ALA A 377 -28.71 -0.80 -36.39
N GLN A 378 -27.68 -1.08 -35.57
CA GLN A 378 -27.23 -0.17 -34.51
C GLN A 378 -25.83 0.42 -34.73
N ALA A 379 -24.93 -0.31 -35.38
CA ALA A 379 -23.56 0.12 -35.60
C ALA A 379 -23.50 1.14 -36.76
N LYS A 380 -23.11 2.37 -36.44
CA LYS A 380 -22.92 3.43 -37.45
C LYS A 380 -21.62 3.27 -38.25
N ASP A 381 -20.64 2.56 -37.69
CA ASP A 381 -19.28 2.42 -38.22
C ASP A 381 -18.73 1.04 -37.82
N ILE A 382 -18.84 0.08 -38.73
CA ILE A 382 -18.41 -1.31 -38.52
C ILE A 382 -16.90 -1.41 -38.29
N PRO A 383 -16.03 -0.77 -39.11
CA PRO A 383 -14.58 -0.79 -38.87
C PRO A 383 -14.19 -0.38 -37.46
N ARG A 384 -14.77 0.71 -36.96
CA ARG A 384 -14.52 1.21 -35.60
C ARG A 384 -15.02 0.26 -34.52
N LEU A 385 -16.14 -0.42 -34.76
CA LEU A 385 -16.66 -1.43 -33.83
C LEU A 385 -15.77 -2.67 -33.78
N VAL A 386 -15.25 -3.14 -34.93
CA VAL A 386 -14.29 -4.26 -34.98
C VAL A 386 -13.03 -3.90 -34.20
N GLU A 387 -12.44 -2.74 -34.47
CA GLU A 387 -11.25 -2.27 -33.75
C GLU A 387 -11.49 -2.25 -32.22
N ARG A 388 -12.56 -1.58 -31.77
CA ARG A 388 -12.84 -1.49 -30.33
C ARG A 388 -13.16 -2.84 -29.70
N ALA A 389 -13.89 -3.72 -30.41
CA ALA A 389 -14.21 -5.06 -29.92
C ALA A 389 -12.96 -5.94 -29.80
N LEU A 390 -12.03 -5.89 -30.77
CA LEU A 390 -10.76 -6.62 -30.70
C LEU A 390 -9.87 -6.09 -29.58
N LEU A 391 -9.75 -4.77 -29.43
CA LEU A 391 -9.00 -4.16 -28.33
C LEU A 391 -9.61 -4.53 -26.98
N TRP A 392 -10.93 -4.55 -26.86
CA TRP A 392 -11.62 -5.02 -25.66
C TRP A 392 -11.29 -6.49 -25.34
N LEU A 393 -11.39 -7.38 -26.34
CA LEU A 393 -11.02 -8.79 -26.18
C LEU A 393 -9.57 -8.96 -25.69
N HIS A 394 -8.68 -8.09 -26.17
CA HIS A 394 -7.28 -8.04 -25.76
C HIS A 394 -7.09 -7.53 -24.33
N GLU A 395 -7.66 -6.36 -24.00
CA GLU A 395 -7.59 -5.74 -22.68
C GLU A 395 -8.14 -6.66 -21.57
N GLN A 396 -9.14 -7.47 -21.91
CA GLN A 396 -9.77 -8.44 -21.00
C GLN A 396 -9.13 -9.85 -21.07
N GLU A 397 -8.07 -10.06 -21.88
CA GLU A 397 -7.36 -11.34 -22.05
C GLU A 397 -8.23 -12.53 -22.46
N ILE A 398 -9.23 -12.21 -23.27
CA ILE A 398 -10.06 -13.21 -23.92
C ILE A 398 -9.31 -13.73 -25.17
N VAL A 399 -8.61 -12.83 -25.87
CA VAL A 399 -7.82 -13.09 -27.09
C VAL A 399 -6.54 -12.27 -27.00
N ARG A 400 -5.37 -12.84 -27.31
CA ARG A 400 -4.14 -12.04 -27.46
C ARG A 400 -3.95 -11.66 -28.92
N LEU A 401 -3.79 -10.38 -29.19
CA LEU A 401 -3.52 -9.87 -30.54
C LEU A 401 -2.02 -9.99 -30.79
N GLY A 402 -1.63 -10.76 -31.82
CA GLY A 402 -0.23 -10.82 -32.29
C GLY A 402 0.06 -9.61 -33.18
N LYS A 403 0.53 -9.84 -34.43
CA LYS A 403 0.72 -8.81 -35.46
C LYS A 403 -0.55 -7.99 -35.80
N GLY A 404 -1.70 -8.36 -35.27
CA GLY A 404 -2.97 -7.65 -35.44
C GLY A 404 -3.03 -6.28 -34.76
N MET A 405 -2.15 -5.97 -33.79
CA MET A 405 -2.07 -4.61 -33.23
C MET A 405 -1.45 -3.60 -34.21
N ILE A 406 -0.59 -4.05 -35.12
CA ILE A 406 0.04 -3.24 -36.18
C ILE A 406 -0.99 -2.66 -37.16
N VAL A 407 -2.14 -3.34 -37.30
CA VAL A 407 -3.26 -2.85 -38.11
C VAL A 407 -3.87 -1.57 -37.52
N PHE A 408 -3.83 -1.43 -36.19
CA PHE A 408 -4.52 -0.36 -35.45
C PHE A 408 -3.55 0.65 -34.79
N ARG A 409 -2.24 0.39 -34.75
CA ARG A 409 -1.23 1.27 -34.13
C ARG A 409 0.04 1.35 -34.98
N PRO A 410 0.72 2.52 -35.03
CA PRO A 410 1.96 2.68 -35.79
C PRO A 410 3.06 1.76 -35.26
N ALA A 411 3.67 0.97 -36.16
CA ALA A 411 4.78 0.06 -35.88
C ALA A 411 6.10 0.59 -36.48
N MET A 412 7.24 0.16 -35.92
CA MET A 412 8.57 0.49 -36.44
C MET A 412 9.09 -0.64 -37.34
N ARG A 413 9.66 -0.28 -38.49
CA ARG A 413 10.42 -1.19 -39.36
C ARG A 413 11.87 -1.20 -38.93
N ILE A 414 12.31 -2.32 -38.35
CA ILE A 414 13.62 -2.46 -37.71
C ILE A 414 14.38 -3.59 -38.40
N LEU A 415 15.49 -3.25 -39.06
CA LEU A 415 16.43 -4.24 -39.57
C LEU A 415 17.36 -4.69 -38.44
N VAL A 416 17.22 -5.94 -38.02
CA VAL A 416 18.06 -6.54 -36.98
C VAL A 416 19.25 -7.23 -37.65
N LYS A 417 20.47 -6.77 -37.38
CA LYS A 417 21.67 -7.33 -38.01
C LYS A 417 22.01 -8.74 -37.49
N PRO A 418 22.63 -9.60 -38.32
CA PRO A 418 23.12 -10.90 -37.89
C PRO A 418 24.34 -10.73 -36.97
N GLY A 419 24.40 -11.48 -35.87
CA GLY A 419 25.53 -11.44 -34.93
C GLY A 419 25.14 -11.74 -33.49
N LYS A 420 26.12 -12.22 -32.71
CA LYS A 420 25.98 -12.51 -31.27
C LYS A 420 26.37 -11.32 -30.37
N ARG A 421 26.92 -10.23 -30.91
CA ARG A 421 27.34 -9.04 -30.15
C ARG A 421 26.14 -8.47 -29.39
N SER A 422 26.20 -8.34 -28.08
CA SER A 422 25.19 -7.61 -27.29
C SER A 422 25.51 -6.11 -27.26
N PHE A 423 24.56 -5.29 -26.82
CA PHE A 423 24.83 -3.91 -26.45
C PHE A 423 25.70 -3.91 -25.17
N ALA A 424 26.96 -3.49 -25.29
CA ALA A 424 27.96 -3.63 -24.24
C ALA A 424 28.01 -2.40 -23.32
N GLN A 425 28.74 -2.51 -22.21
CA GLN A 425 28.99 -1.36 -21.32
C GLN A 425 29.68 -0.20 -22.04
N ASP A 426 30.59 -0.50 -22.97
CA ASP A 426 31.28 0.51 -23.77
C ASP A 426 30.31 1.26 -24.69
N ASP A 427 29.31 0.58 -25.25
CA ASP A 427 28.27 1.19 -26.09
C ASP A 427 27.33 2.11 -25.26
N TYR A 428 27.24 1.89 -23.94
CA TYR A 428 26.42 2.68 -23.01
C TYR A 428 27.19 3.85 -22.37
N ALA A 429 28.51 3.91 -22.53
CA ALA A 429 29.36 4.86 -21.81
C ALA A 429 28.96 6.31 -22.08
N GLU A 430 28.68 6.67 -23.33
CA GLU A 430 28.27 8.03 -23.71
C GLU A 430 26.93 8.44 -23.07
N LEU A 431 25.95 7.54 -23.08
CA LEU A 431 24.65 7.79 -22.46
C LEU A 431 24.77 7.90 -20.94
N LYS A 432 25.60 7.04 -20.32
CA LYS A 432 25.89 7.11 -18.90
C LYS A 432 26.57 8.44 -18.53
N ASP A 433 27.55 8.88 -19.32
CA ASP A 433 28.24 10.15 -19.09
C ASP A 433 27.30 11.34 -19.23
N HIS A 434 26.34 11.29 -20.18
CA HIS A 434 25.28 12.27 -20.29
C HIS A 434 24.42 12.33 -19.01
N TYR A 435 23.98 11.19 -18.48
CA TYR A 435 23.22 11.14 -17.23
C TYR A 435 24.02 11.59 -16.01
N ASP A 436 25.30 11.20 -15.93
CA ASP A 436 26.20 11.64 -14.87
C ASP A 436 26.40 13.17 -14.92
N GLU A 437 26.47 13.78 -16.10
CA GLU A 437 26.58 15.23 -16.25
C GLU A 437 25.27 15.96 -15.93
N GLN A 438 24.11 15.41 -16.26
CA GLN A 438 22.82 15.96 -15.82
C GLN A 438 22.73 16.04 -14.29
N VAL A 439 23.24 15.03 -13.57
CA VAL A 439 23.29 15.04 -12.11
C VAL A 439 24.14 16.22 -11.61
N VAL A 440 25.29 16.46 -12.23
CA VAL A 440 26.15 17.61 -11.92
C VAL A 440 25.42 18.93 -12.20
N GLN A 441 24.73 19.05 -13.34
CA GLN A 441 23.99 20.26 -13.72
C GLN A 441 22.88 20.61 -12.70
N ILE A 442 22.16 19.61 -12.19
CA ILE A 442 21.15 19.82 -11.14
C ILE A 442 21.81 20.35 -9.86
N HIS A 443 22.94 19.78 -9.45
CA HIS A 443 23.71 20.28 -8.29
C HIS A 443 24.21 21.71 -8.49
N VAL A 444 24.68 22.04 -9.70
CA VAL A 444 25.11 23.40 -10.06
C VAL A 444 23.94 24.38 -10.01
N MET A 445 22.77 24.00 -10.53
CA MET A 445 21.57 24.84 -10.48
C MET A 445 21.11 25.08 -9.05
N ALA A 446 21.16 24.06 -8.19
CA ALA A 446 20.85 24.21 -6.77
C ALA A 446 21.86 25.12 -6.05
N GLU A 447 23.16 25.01 -6.35
CA GLU A 447 24.17 25.93 -5.82
C GLU A 447 23.93 27.36 -6.31
N TYR A 448 23.63 27.57 -7.59
CA TYR A 448 23.24 28.88 -8.12
C TYR A 448 22.05 29.50 -7.36
N ALA A 449 21.00 28.71 -7.12
CA ALA A 449 19.83 29.16 -6.38
C ALA A 449 20.16 29.51 -4.92
N ARG A 450 20.96 28.66 -4.23
CA ARG A 450 21.43 28.92 -2.85
C ARG A 450 22.30 30.17 -2.76
N GLN A 451 23.23 30.36 -3.69
CA GLN A 451 24.03 31.59 -3.78
C GLN A 451 23.14 32.80 -4.04
N GLY A 452 22.10 32.67 -4.87
CA GLY A 452 21.17 33.75 -5.20
C GLY A 452 20.30 34.21 -4.03
N LEU A 453 19.89 33.27 -3.16
CA LEU A 453 19.18 33.59 -1.91
C LEU A 453 20.05 34.39 -0.93
N ALA A 454 21.36 34.14 -0.92
CA ALA A 454 22.32 34.83 -0.05
C ALA A 454 22.77 36.19 -0.64
N ASP A 455 23.31 36.19 -1.86
CA ASP A 455 23.75 37.37 -2.59
C ASP A 455 23.64 37.17 -4.11
N SER A 456 22.80 38.01 -4.75
CA SER A 456 22.64 38.04 -6.21
C SER A 456 23.94 38.22 -7.00
N ARG A 457 24.98 38.86 -6.43
CA ARG A 457 26.29 38.99 -7.09
C ARG A 457 27.04 37.67 -7.11
N SER A 458 26.96 36.89 -6.05
CA SER A 458 27.59 35.56 -5.97
C SER A 458 27.00 34.62 -7.03
N ALA A 459 25.67 34.60 -7.16
CA ALA A 459 24.98 33.80 -8.18
C ALA A 459 25.40 34.18 -9.62
N ARG A 460 25.52 35.48 -9.92
CA ARG A 460 26.02 35.94 -11.24
C ARG A 460 27.47 35.53 -11.46
N GLN A 461 28.31 35.56 -10.43
CA GLN A 461 29.69 35.11 -10.53
C GLN A 461 29.75 33.61 -10.81
N LEU A 462 28.94 32.80 -10.13
CA LEU A 462 28.85 31.36 -10.37
C LEU A 462 28.43 31.09 -11.82
N ALA A 463 27.40 31.78 -12.32
CA ALA A 463 26.98 31.64 -13.71
C ALA A 463 28.07 32.03 -14.70
N SER A 464 28.78 33.15 -14.46
CA SER A 464 29.90 33.56 -15.31
C SER A 464 31.05 32.54 -15.27
N ASP A 465 31.36 31.99 -14.10
CA ASP A 465 32.40 30.98 -13.94
C ASP A 465 32.01 29.66 -14.61
N TYR A 466 30.73 29.28 -14.58
CA TYR A 466 30.21 28.06 -15.18
C TYR A 466 30.45 28.02 -16.70
N PHE A 467 30.23 29.15 -17.39
CA PHE A 467 30.48 29.26 -18.85
C PHE A 467 31.92 29.67 -19.20
N GLY A 468 32.71 30.15 -18.23
CA GLY A 468 34.04 30.73 -18.47
C GLY A 468 35.22 29.87 -18.03
N LEU A 469 35.05 29.00 -17.02
CA LEU A 469 36.13 28.18 -16.46
C LEU A 469 36.13 26.76 -17.02
N SER A 470 37.27 26.08 -16.91
CA SER A 470 37.31 24.63 -17.12
C SER A 470 36.51 23.91 -16.04
N ARG A 471 35.92 22.75 -16.36
CA ARG A 471 35.13 21.93 -15.41
C ARG A 471 35.88 21.67 -14.10
N LYS A 472 37.19 21.39 -14.18
CA LYS A 472 38.03 21.12 -13.02
C LYS A 472 38.17 22.36 -12.12
N ASP A 473 38.41 23.52 -12.72
CA ASP A 473 38.59 24.78 -11.98
C ASP A 473 37.26 25.25 -11.38
N PHE A 474 36.16 25.09 -12.13
CA PHE A 474 34.81 25.38 -11.63
C PHE A 474 34.45 24.53 -10.41
N ILE A 475 34.60 23.21 -10.51
CA ILE A 475 34.32 22.28 -9.40
C ILE A 475 35.23 22.59 -8.20
N SER A 476 36.52 22.85 -8.43
CA SER A 476 37.45 23.19 -7.35
C SER A 476 37.09 24.49 -6.64
N ARG A 477 36.48 25.45 -7.34
CA ARG A 477 36.09 26.74 -6.79
C ARG A 477 34.77 26.68 -6.03
N TRP A 478 33.75 26.05 -6.62
CA TRP A 478 32.38 26.08 -6.12
C TRP A 478 31.98 24.84 -5.31
N PHE A 479 32.69 23.72 -5.46
CA PHE A 479 32.46 22.47 -4.73
C PHE A 479 33.73 21.88 -4.07
N PRO A 480 34.49 22.66 -3.27
CA PRO A 480 35.80 22.25 -2.76
C PRO A 480 35.78 21.13 -1.70
N LYS A 481 34.63 20.88 -1.05
CA LYS A 481 34.55 20.02 0.14
C LYS A 481 34.10 18.58 -0.15
N ASP A 482 33.32 18.33 -1.19
CA ASP A 482 32.77 16.99 -1.47
C ASP A 482 32.48 16.78 -2.96
N THR A 483 33.50 16.39 -3.74
CA THR A 483 33.32 16.02 -5.15
C THR A 483 32.55 14.71 -5.33
N LYS A 484 32.38 13.91 -4.27
CA LYS A 484 31.55 12.69 -4.33
C LYS A 484 30.06 13.05 -4.23
N ALA A 485 29.71 14.15 -3.57
CA ALA A 485 28.34 14.67 -3.54
C ALA A 485 27.78 14.90 -4.95
N LEU A 486 28.61 15.44 -5.85
CA LEU A 486 28.24 15.70 -7.25
C LEU A 486 27.88 14.44 -8.06
N LYS A 487 28.24 13.25 -7.57
CA LYS A 487 27.84 11.97 -8.19
C LYS A 487 26.56 11.40 -7.59
N ARG A 488 26.10 11.92 -6.45
CA ARG A 488 24.88 11.45 -5.79
C ARG A 488 23.69 12.01 -6.56
N LYS A 489 22.75 11.14 -6.89
CA LYS A 489 21.47 11.54 -7.48
C LYS A 489 20.54 12.17 -6.45
N THR A 490 21.01 12.81 -5.38
CA THR A 490 20.20 13.39 -4.29
C THR A 490 20.90 14.62 -3.70
N GLY A 491 20.14 15.53 -3.08
CA GLY A 491 20.70 16.68 -2.38
C GLY A 491 21.40 16.31 -1.07
N ASP A 492 22.38 17.13 -0.65
CA ASP A 492 23.18 16.88 0.55
C ASP A 492 22.34 16.83 1.84
N ALA A 493 21.33 17.69 1.97
CA ALA A 493 20.42 17.67 3.11
C ALA A 493 19.61 16.36 3.19
N SER A 494 19.17 15.83 2.04
CA SER A 494 18.45 14.55 1.98
C SER A 494 19.39 13.39 2.29
N TRP A 495 20.59 13.40 1.73
CA TRP A 495 21.63 12.41 2.04
C TRP A 495 21.96 12.35 3.54
N GLU A 496 22.20 13.50 4.17
CA GLU A 496 22.54 13.58 5.60
C GLU A 496 21.36 13.10 6.48
N ALA A 497 20.13 13.47 6.14
CA ALA A 497 18.94 13.02 6.85
C ALA A 497 18.76 11.49 6.77
N ILE A 498 19.05 10.89 5.62
CA ILE A 498 18.86 9.45 5.37
C ILE A 498 20.04 8.62 5.91
N VAL A 499 21.27 9.10 5.78
CA VAL A 499 22.47 8.28 6.00
C VAL A 499 23.34 8.80 7.14
N GLY A 500 23.41 10.12 7.34
CA GLY A 500 24.35 10.76 8.28
C GLY A 500 24.19 10.31 9.73
N GLY A 501 22.95 10.09 10.17
CA GLY A 501 22.65 9.62 11.53
C GLY A 501 22.76 8.11 11.77
N LEU A 502 23.20 7.32 10.80
CA LEU A 502 23.29 5.86 10.89
C LEU A 502 24.66 5.39 11.37
N ASN A 503 24.71 4.32 12.17
CA ASN A 503 25.98 3.67 12.50
C ASN A 503 26.52 2.87 11.29
N ARG A 504 27.73 2.31 11.41
CA ARG A 504 28.38 1.55 10.33
C ARG A 504 27.54 0.37 9.86
N GLU A 505 26.94 -0.38 10.78
CA GLU A 505 26.13 -1.56 10.47
C GLU A 505 24.81 -1.19 9.78
N GLN A 506 24.11 -0.18 10.29
CA GLN A 506 22.89 0.38 9.73
C GLN A 506 23.14 0.98 8.36
N HIS A 507 24.23 1.74 8.17
CA HIS A 507 24.63 2.27 6.87
C HIS A 507 24.88 1.11 5.90
N ALA A 508 25.62 0.07 6.28
CA ALA A 508 25.89 -1.06 5.40
C ALA A 508 24.61 -1.83 4.99
N ILE A 509 23.61 -1.90 5.88
CA ILE A 509 22.30 -2.48 5.59
C ILE A 509 21.50 -1.56 4.64
N VAL A 510 21.44 -0.26 4.95
CA VAL A 510 20.63 0.73 4.22
C VAL A 510 21.21 1.01 2.83
N SER A 511 22.53 1.08 2.69
CA SER A 511 23.22 1.38 1.43
C SER A 511 23.64 0.13 0.65
N GLY A 512 23.20 -1.06 1.03
CA GLY A 512 23.60 -2.32 0.38
C GLY A 512 23.34 -2.30 -1.13
N GLU A 513 24.40 -2.54 -1.90
CA GLU A 513 24.50 -2.30 -3.37
C GLU A 513 23.80 -3.34 -4.27
N ARG A 514 23.28 -4.45 -3.74
CA ARG A 514 22.67 -5.48 -4.60
C ARG A 514 21.18 -5.23 -4.75
N GLU A 515 20.79 -4.58 -5.84
CA GLU A 515 19.39 -4.41 -6.30
C GLU A 515 18.60 -5.73 -6.33
N LYS A 516 19.28 -6.87 -6.49
CA LYS A 516 18.69 -8.22 -6.60
C LYS A 516 18.94 -9.17 -5.42
N ALA A 517 19.50 -8.72 -4.28
CA ALA A 517 19.78 -9.63 -3.16
C ALA A 517 18.77 -9.48 -2.02
N ASN A 518 18.12 -10.59 -1.69
CA ASN A 518 17.28 -10.68 -0.50
C ASN A 518 18.12 -10.47 0.76
N ALA A 519 17.58 -9.76 1.75
CA ALA A 519 18.27 -9.46 3.00
C ALA A 519 17.41 -9.80 4.21
N LEU A 520 18.03 -10.41 5.22
CA LEU A 520 17.43 -10.67 6.52
C LEU A 520 18.22 -9.92 7.59
N VAL A 521 17.59 -8.95 8.24
CA VAL A 521 18.19 -8.20 9.34
C VAL A 521 17.73 -8.80 10.66
N LEU A 522 18.64 -9.52 11.31
CA LEU A 522 18.45 -10.04 12.66
C LEU A 522 18.82 -8.96 13.66
N ALA A 523 17.81 -8.41 14.30
CA ALA A 523 17.94 -7.29 15.22
C ALA A 523 17.67 -7.70 16.67
N GLY A 524 18.26 -6.94 17.60
CA GLY A 524 17.90 -7.00 19.02
C GLY A 524 16.85 -5.96 19.42
N PRO A 525 16.33 -6.02 20.65
CA PRO A 525 15.51 -4.96 21.24
C PRO A 525 16.22 -3.61 21.17
N GLY A 526 15.49 -2.57 20.77
CA GLY A 526 15.98 -1.20 20.80
C GLY A 526 17.13 -0.90 19.84
N SER A 527 17.39 -1.76 18.85
CA SER A 527 18.49 -1.55 17.89
C SER A 527 18.13 -0.72 16.66
N GLY A 528 16.85 -0.33 16.55
CA GLY A 528 16.35 0.51 15.47
C GLY A 528 15.83 -0.27 14.26
N LYS A 529 15.18 -1.43 14.45
CA LYS A 529 14.53 -2.25 13.40
C LYS A 529 13.74 -1.43 12.38
N THR A 530 12.67 -0.79 12.86
CA THR A 530 11.80 0.06 12.04
C THR A 530 12.55 1.28 11.48
N ARG A 531 13.57 1.79 12.19
CA ARG A 531 14.43 2.86 11.66
C ARG A 531 15.19 2.39 10.41
N VAL A 532 15.86 1.23 10.48
CA VAL A 532 16.59 0.68 9.33
C VAL A 532 15.66 0.40 8.15
N LEU A 533 14.47 -0.15 8.39
CA LEU A 533 13.48 -0.39 7.33
C LEU A 533 13.05 0.91 6.65
N VAL A 534 12.68 1.93 7.42
CA VAL A 534 12.26 3.25 6.87
C VAL A 534 13.41 3.92 6.12
N HIS A 535 14.63 3.93 6.70
CA HIS A 535 15.79 4.53 6.06
C HIS A 535 16.19 3.77 4.78
N ARG A 536 16.00 2.44 4.72
CA ARG A 536 16.21 1.67 3.49
C ARG A 536 15.23 2.08 2.39
N ILE A 537 13.94 2.25 2.71
CA ILE A 537 12.94 2.74 1.74
C ILE A 537 13.30 4.15 1.27
N ALA A 538 13.64 5.05 2.19
CA ALA A 538 14.05 6.41 1.85
C ALA A 538 15.30 6.41 0.95
N TYR A 539 16.27 5.55 1.23
CA TYR A 539 17.47 5.38 0.40
C TYR A 539 17.13 4.87 -1.01
N LEU A 540 16.25 3.86 -1.13
CA LEU A 540 15.79 3.36 -2.43
C LEU A 540 15.16 4.49 -3.27
N ILE A 541 14.32 5.32 -2.66
CA ILE A 541 13.60 6.39 -3.37
C ILE A 541 14.50 7.59 -3.69
N ARG A 542 15.25 8.09 -2.71
CA ARG A 542 16.01 9.34 -2.85
C ARG A 542 17.39 9.13 -3.45
N VAL A 543 18.06 8.04 -3.11
CA VAL A 543 19.44 7.78 -3.57
C VAL A 543 19.45 6.91 -4.82
N ASN A 544 18.74 5.77 -4.79
CA ASN A 544 18.68 4.87 -5.95
C ASN A 544 17.65 5.31 -7.00
N ARG A 545 16.77 6.26 -6.67
CA ARG A 545 15.71 6.78 -7.55
C ARG A 545 14.74 5.69 -8.04
N GLU A 546 14.46 4.74 -7.16
CA GLU A 546 13.39 3.76 -7.36
C GLU A 546 12.02 4.44 -7.34
N ASN A 547 11.14 4.00 -8.22
CA ASN A 547 9.75 4.46 -8.26
C ASN A 547 9.05 4.13 -6.94
N PRO A 548 8.56 5.11 -6.16
CA PRO A 548 7.90 4.87 -4.87
C PRO A 548 6.72 3.89 -4.96
N ARG A 549 5.99 3.90 -6.09
CA ARG A 549 4.85 2.99 -6.34
C ARG A 549 5.26 1.53 -6.49
N GLY A 550 6.54 1.27 -6.80
CA GLY A 550 7.12 -0.07 -6.86
C GLY A 550 7.55 -0.62 -5.49
N ILE A 551 7.30 0.07 -4.39
CA ILE A 551 7.73 -0.33 -3.04
C ILE A 551 6.53 -0.69 -2.16
N LEU A 552 6.56 -1.90 -1.61
CA LEU A 552 5.59 -2.42 -0.65
C LEU A 552 6.28 -2.63 0.71
N ALA A 553 5.76 -2.02 1.77
CA ALA A 553 6.15 -2.28 3.15
C ALA A 553 5.02 -2.99 3.89
N LEU A 554 5.29 -4.19 4.39
CA LEU A 554 4.39 -5.01 5.19
C LEU A 554 4.72 -4.87 6.67
N ALA A 555 3.74 -4.35 7.42
CA ALA A 555 3.81 -4.24 8.87
C ALA A 555 2.99 -5.35 9.55
N TYR A 556 3.39 -5.74 10.76
CA TYR A 556 2.66 -6.76 11.53
C TYR A 556 1.27 -6.29 12.00
N ASN A 557 1.08 -4.99 12.25
CA ASN A 557 -0.20 -4.39 12.65
C ASN A 557 -0.35 -2.96 12.10
N ARG A 558 -1.56 -2.38 12.19
CA ARG A 558 -1.83 -1.03 11.64
C ARG A 558 -1.04 0.07 12.35
N HIS A 559 -0.78 -0.04 13.66
CA HIS A 559 0.04 0.95 14.36
C HIS A 559 1.46 1.03 13.78
N ALA A 560 2.10 -0.12 13.55
CA ALA A 560 3.41 -0.17 12.90
C ALA A 560 3.35 0.39 11.48
N ALA A 561 2.29 0.11 10.70
CA ALA A 561 2.10 0.71 9.38
C ALA A 561 2.00 2.26 9.43
N VAL A 562 1.20 2.80 10.36
CA VAL A 562 1.07 4.26 10.57
C VAL A 562 2.39 4.88 10.98
N GLU A 563 3.14 4.23 11.87
CA GLU A 563 4.45 4.69 12.30
C GLU A 563 5.47 4.71 11.15
N ILE A 564 5.51 3.65 10.32
CA ILE A 564 6.35 3.60 9.12
C ILE A 564 5.98 4.76 8.18
N ARG A 565 4.69 4.98 7.91
CA ARG A 565 4.22 6.10 7.07
C ARG A 565 4.64 7.45 7.62
N ARG A 566 4.46 7.70 8.93
CA ARG A 566 4.87 8.94 9.59
C ARG A 566 6.36 9.20 9.40
N ARG A 567 7.19 8.21 9.72
CA ARG A 567 8.65 8.33 9.64
C ARG A 567 9.14 8.48 8.19
N LEU A 568 8.48 7.85 7.22
CA LEU A 568 8.75 8.07 5.80
C LEU A 568 8.40 9.51 5.39
N ARG A 569 7.22 10.02 5.75
CA ARG A 569 6.84 11.41 5.43
C ARG A 569 7.81 12.43 6.05
N GLU A 570 8.33 12.15 7.25
CA GLU A 570 9.38 12.98 7.88
C GLU A 570 10.70 12.99 7.10
N LEU A 571 11.11 11.84 6.52
CA LEU A 571 12.39 11.72 5.80
C LEU A 571 12.32 12.14 4.33
N ILE A 572 11.21 11.84 3.63
CA ILE A 572 11.09 12.00 2.18
C ILE A 572 9.87 12.82 1.74
N SER A 573 9.12 13.43 2.67
CA SER A 573 7.97 14.30 2.36
C SER A 573 6.94 13.60 1.46
N ASP A 574 6.53 14.23 0.35
CA ASP A 574 5.41 13.78 -0.49
C ASP A 574 5.68 12.47 -1.25
N ASP A 575 6.95 12.13 -1.50
CA ASP A 575 7.33 10.86 -2.13
C ASP A 575 6.88 9.65 -1.27
N ALA A 576 6.73 9.84 0.05
CA ALA A 576 6.20 8.81 0.94
C ALA A 576 4.78 8.38 0.56
N ASN A 577 3.99 9.25 -0.08
CA ASN A 577 2.61 8.95 -0.50
C ASN A 577 2.56 7.90 -1.60
N GLY A 578 3.65 7.72 -2.36
CA GLY A 578 3.73 6.69 -3.38
C GLY A 578 4.04 5.29 -2.82
N VAL A 579 4.58 5.18 -1.62
CA VAL A 579 4.94 3.91 -0.98
C VAL A 579 3.71 3.21 -0.44
N THR A 580 3.49 1.95 -0.82
CA THR A 580 2.39 1.16 -0.27
C THR A 580 2.79 0.58 1.08
N VAL A 581 2.17 1.04 2.17
CA VAL A 581 2.43 0.53 3.54
C VAL A 581 1.16 -0.11 4.09
N LEU A 582 1.13 -1.43 4.22
CA LEU A 582 -0.05 -2.22 4.58
C LEU A 582 0.29 -3.31 5.61
N THR A 583 -0.74 -3.88 6.24
CA THR A 583 -0.60 -5.19 6.91
C THR A 583 -0.85 -6.32 5.90
N CYS A 584 -0.44 -7.56 6.22
CA CYS A 584 -0.73 -8.72 5.37
C CYS A 584 -2.24 -8.88 5.11
N HIS A 585 -3.07 -8.68 6.14
CA HIS A 585 -4.53 -8.74 6.01
C HIS A 585 -5.07 -7.65 5.09
N ALA A 586 -4.60 -6.39 5.25
CA ALA A 586 -5.03 -5.27 4.41
C ALA A 586 -4.65 -5.50 2.94
N LEU A 587 -3.44 -6.00 2.68
CA LEU A 587 -3.02 -6.38 1.33
C LEU A 587 -3.90 -7.51 0.77
N ALA A 588 -4.15 -8.56 1.53
CA ALA A 588 -4.99 -9.68 1.08
C ALA A 588 -6.42 -9.23 0.76
N MET A 589 -7.05 -8.43 1.63
CA MET A 589 -8.37 -7.84 1.38
C MET A 589 -8.38 -6.96 0.12
N ARG A 590 -7.34 -6.15 -0.09
CA ARG A 590 -7.18 -5.33 -1.30
C ARG A 590 -7.07 -6.18 -2.57
N LEU A 591 -6.32 -7.27 -2.53
CA LEU A 591 -6.13 -8.16 -3.68
C LEU A 591 -7.43 -8.86 -4.08
N ILE A 592 -8.15 -9.43 -3.10
CA ILE A 592 -9.37 -10.19 -3.37
C ILE A 592 -10.62 -9.30 -3.42
N GLY A 593 -10.53 -8.02 -3.05
CA GLY A 593 -11.67 -7.13 -2.96
C GLY A 593 -12.62 -7.45 -1.81
N ALA A 594 -12.11 -7.96 -0.68
CA ALA A 594 -12.94 -8.29 0.48
C ALA A 594 -13.22 -7.04 1.32
N SER A 595 -14.47 -6.86 1.75
CA SER A 595 -14.87 -5.77 2.66
C SER A 595 -15.74 -6.31 3.79
N PHE A 596 -15.52 -5.79 5.01
CA PHE A 596 -16.22 -6.21 6.21
C PHE A 596 -16.92 -5.06 6.94
N ALA A 597 -17.25 -3.98 6.22
CA ALA A 597 -17.80 -2.76 6.81
C ALA A 597 -19.20 -2.96 7.45
N GLU A 598 -19.98 -3.94 6.96
CA GLU A 598 -21.40 -4.11 7.31
C GLU A 598 -21.68 -5.38 8.14
N THR A 599 -20.67 -6.17 8.50
CA THR A 599 -20.84 -7.50 9.14
C THR A 599 -19.98 -7.67 10.40
N MET A 600 -20.45 -8.47 11.37
CA MET A 600 -19.61 -8.95 12.47
C MET A 600 -18.65 -10.02 11.96
N VAL A 601 -17.35 -9.77 12.08
CA VAL A 601 -16.27 -10.63 11.55
C VAL A 601 -15.68 -11.50 12.64
N GLN A 602 -15.38 -12.76 12.32
CA GLN A 602 -14.65 -13.67 13.19
C GLN A 602 -13.18 -13.82 12.73
N ASP A 603 -12.28 -14.21 13.64
CA ASP A 603 -10.86 -14.42 13.31
C ASP A 603 -10.65 -15.46 12.19
N SER A 604 -11.57 -16.42 12.04
CA SER A 604 -11.55 -17.41 10.94
C SER A 604 -11.71 -16.78 9.56
N ASP A 605 -12.45 -15.67 9.45
CA ASP A 605 -12.70 -15.00 8.17
C ASP A 605 -11.40 -14.36 7.65
N PHE A 606 -10.60 -13.76 8.52
CA PHE A 606 -9.32 -13.15 8.16
C PHE A 606 -8.29 -14.18 7.68
N LYS A 607 -8.26 -15.36 8.32
CA LYS A 607 -7.40 -16.46 7.85
C LYS A 607 -7.78 -16.90 6.45
N ARG A 608 -9.08 -17.03 6.16
CA ARG A 608 -9.58 -17.39 4.83
C ARG A 608 -9.16 -16.36 3.79
N VAL A 609 -9.28 -15.06 4.09
CA VAL A 609 -8.84 -13.98 3.19
C VAL A 609 -7.36 -14.08 2.83
N LEU A 610 -6.47 -14.36 3.80
CA LEU A 610 -5.04 -14.55 3.53
C LEU A 610 -4.78 -15.74 2.60
N ILE A 611 -5.46 -16.86 2.85
CA ILE A 611 -5.35 -18.08 2.04
C ILE A 611 -5.81 -17.79 0.61
N ASP A 612 -6.99 -17.20 0.44
CA ASP A 612 -7.56 -16.94 -0.88
C ASP A 612 -6.71 -15.94 -1.68
N ALA A 613 -6.13 -14.93 -1.03
CA ALA A 613 -5.18 -14.03 -1.66
C ALA A 613 -3.89 -14.74 -2.10
N ALA A 614 -3.37 -15.66 -1.29
CA ALA A 614 -2.20 -16.46 -1.66
C ALA A 614 -2.50 -17.39 -2.84
N ARG A 615 -3.67 -18.04 -2.87
CA ARG A 615 -4.12 -18.86 -4.01
C ARG A 615 -4.27 -18.04 -5.29
N LEU A 616 -4.84 -16.85 -5.18
CA LEU A 616 -5.01 -15.92 -6.29
C LEU A 616 -3.66 -15.54 -6.92
N LEU A 617 -2.65 -15.26 -6.11
CA LEU A 617 -1.30 -14.92 -6.57
C LEU A 617 -0.53 -16.12 -7.15
N LYS A 618 -0.84 -17.34 -6.69
CA LYS A 618 -0.27 -18.58 -7.24
C LYS A 618 -0.94 -19.00 -8.56
N GLY A 619 -2.09 -18.42 -8.90
CA GLY A 619 -2.91 -18.83 -10.03
C GLY A 619 -3.35 -20.29 -9.93
N GLU A 620 -3.75 -20.76 -8.73
CA GLU A 620 -4.22 -22.14 -8.54
C GLU A 620 -5.33 -22.49 -9.56
N GLY A 621 -5.16 -23.59 -10.29
CA GLY A 621 -6.07 -24.00 -11.36
C GLY A 621 -5.77 -23.39 -12.74
N MET A 622 -4.69 -22.62 -12.88
CA MET A 622 -4.24 -22.04 -14.16
C MET A 622 -2.93 -22.67 -14.65
N PRO A 623 -2.67 -22.64 -15.97
CA PRO A 623 -1.33 -22.90 -16.51
C PRO A 623 -0.29 -21.94 -15.90
N PRO A 624 0.98 -22.34 -15.74
CA PRO A 624 2.02 -21.50 -15.13
C PRO A 624 2.17 -20.12 -15.77
N GLU A 625 2.12 -20.04 -17.11
CA GLU A 625 2.26 -18.78 -17.84
C GLU A 625 1.10 -17.79 -17.55
N ASP A 626 -0.14 -18.30 -17.50
CA ASP A 626 -1.33 -17.50 -17.17
C ASP A 626 -1.31 -17.04 -15.70
N ALA A 627 -0.83 -17.91 -14.79
CA ALA A 627 -0.68 -17.60 -13.37
C ALA A 627 0.34 -16.48 -13.13
N ASP A 628 1.46 -16.52 -13.85
CA ASP A 628 2.52 -15.51 -13.75
C ASP A 628 2.04 -14.14 -14.23
N GLU A 629 1.35 -14.08 -15.38
CA GLU A 629 0.77 -12.83 -15.89
C GLU A 629 -0.32 -12.26 -14.97
N GLN A 630 -1.16 -13.12 -14.38
CA GLN A 630 -2.12 -12.69 -13.37
C GLN A 630 -1.42 -12.08 -12.17
N ARG A 631 -0.39 -12.74 -11.64
CA ARG A 631 0.40 -12.26 -10.51
C ARG A 631 1.02 -10.90 -10.82
N GLU A 632 1.66 -10.73 -11.97
CA GLU A 632 2.29 -9.45 -12.36
C GLU A 632 1.29 -8.29 -12.36
N ARG A 633 0.08 -8.51 -12.90
CA ARG A 633 -0.99 -7.48 -12.89
C ARG A 633 -1.45 -7.13 -11.48
N LEU A 634 -1.66 -8.14 -10.63
CA LEU A 634 -2.08 -7.96 -9.24
C LEU A 634 -1.01 -7.20 -8.43
N LEU A 635 0.27 -7.45 -8.72
CA LEU A 635 1.39 -6.78 -8.09
C LEU A 635 1.63 -5.36 -8.62
N SER A 636 1.08 -5.00 -9.78
CA SER A 636 1.04 -3.63 -10.31
C SER A 636 2.41 -2.92 -10.30
N GLY A 637 3.49 -3.65 -10.59
CA GLY A 637 4.84 -3.08 -10.68
C GLY A 637 5.61 -2.99 -9.36
N PHE A 638 5.19 -3.68 -8.30
CA PHE A 638 6.07 -3.86 -7.13
C PHE A 638 7.40 -4.51 -7.55
N ARG A 639 8.50 -3.95 -7.06
CA ARG A 639 9.88 -4.46 -7.21
C ARG A 639 10.50 -4.81 -5.85
N TRP A 640 10.09 -4.07 -4.81
CA TRP A 640 10.63 -4.18 -3.46
C TRP A 640 9.53 -4.54 -2.47
N ILE A 641 9.78 -5.60 -1.68
CA ILE A 641 8.93 -5.97 -0.55
C ILE A 641 9.78 -5.91 0.73
N LEU A 642 9.39 -5.02 1.63
CA LEU A 642 10.01 -4.88 2.94
C LEU A 642 9.04 -5.37 4.01
N VAL A 643 9.51 -6.20 4.95
CA VAL A 643 8.66 -6.78 5.99
C VAL A 643 9.23 -6.47 7.37
N ASP A 644 8.44 -5.80 8.22
CA ASP A 644 8.79 -5.55 9.62
C ASP A 644 8.29 -6.69 10.53
N GLU A 645 8.95 -6.86 11.67
CA GLU A 645 8.64 -7.86 12.70
C GLU A 645 8.43 -9.29 12.14
N TYR A 646 9.33 -9.72 11.25
CA TYR A 646 9.23 -11.00 10.53
C TYR A 646 9.15 -12.24 11.44
N GLN A 647 9.62 -12.14 12.69
CA GLN A 647 9.48 -13.24 13.66
C GLN A 647 8.04 -13.57 14.03
N ASP A 648 7.10 -12.64 13.81
CA ASP A 648 5.68 -12.81 14.16
C ASP A 648 4.82 -13.29 12.98
N VAL A 649 5.45 -13.59 11.83
CA VAL A 649 4.76 -14.10 10.65
C VAL A 649 4.22 -15.51 10.93
N GLY A 650 2.91 -15.69 10.73
CA GLY A 650 2.21 -16.98 10.78
C GLY A 650 2.25 -17.75 9.45
N PRO A 651 1.74 -19.00 9.40
CA PRO A 651 1.73 -19.82 8.18
C PRO A 651 1.05 -19.13 7.00
N GLU A 652 -0.16 -18.59 7.20
CA GLU A 652 -0.94 -18.01 6.11
C GLU A 652 -0.30 -16.71 5.57
N GLN A 653 0.33 -15.94 6.46
CA GLN A 653 1.08 -14.74 6.10
C GLN A 653 2.37 -15.09 5.36
N TYR A 654 3.07 -16.16 5.78
CA TYR A 654 4.24 -16.68 5.10
C TYR A 654 3.91 -17.11 3.67
N GLU A 655 2.82 -17.87 3.49
CA GLU A 655 2.34 -18.31 2.19
C GLU A 655 1.99 -17.12 1.28
N LEU A 656 1.35 -16.08 1.81
CA LEU A 656 1.08 -14.85 1.07
C LEU A 656 2.39 -14.17 0.64
N ILE A 657 3.35 -13.97 1.55
CA ILE A 657 4.65 -13.35 1.25
C ILE A 657 5.42 -14.17 0.21
N ALA A 658 5.38 -15.50 0.31
CA ALA A 658 6.04 -16.39 -0.65
C ALA A 658 5.41 -16.33 -2.04
N ALA A 659 4.08 -16.23 -2.12
CA ALA A 659 3.38 -16.02 -3.39
C ALA A 659 3.71 -14.65 -4.00
N LEU A 660 3.73 -13.59 -3.19
CA LEU A 660 4.13 -12.24 -3.61
C LEU A 660 5.57 -12.23 -4.15
N ALA A 661 6.51 -12.87 -3.46
CA ALA A 661 7.91 -12.91 -3.86
C ALA A 661 8.17 -13.66 -5.18
N GLY A 662 7.23 -14.50 -5.63
CA GLY A 662 7.39 -15.30 -6.85
C GLY A 662 8.33 -16.49 -6.63
N ARG A 663 8.26 -17.14 -5.46
CA ARG A 663 9.13 -18.28 -5.12
C ARG A 663 9.05 -19.43 -6.15
N THR A 664 7.86 -19.67 -6.70
CA THR A 664 7.57 -20.73 -7.68
C THR A 664 8.05 -20.39 -9.09
N LEU A 665 8.57 -19.19 -9.32
CA LEU A 665 9.08 -18.78 -10.63
C LEU A 665 10.44 -19.43 -10.92
N ASN A 666 10.55 -19.99 -12.12
CA ASN A 666 11.79 -20.54 -12.66
C ASN A 666 12.79 -19.43 -13.07
N ASP A 667 12.27 -18.22 -13.36
CA ASP A 667 13.07 -17.07 -13.73
C ASP A 667 13.52 -16.27 -12.49
N SER A 668 14.83 -16.08 -12.35
CA SER A 668 15.44 -15.30 -11.26
C SER A 668 15.24 -13.78 -11.41
N GLU A 669 14.96 -13.28 -12.60
CA GLU A 669 14.86 -11.83 -12.87
C GLU A 669 13.47 -11.26 -12.55
N ARG A 670 12.43 -12.12 -12.59
CA ARG A 670 11.05 -11.79 -12.19
C ARG A 670 10.78 -11.89 -10.68
N LYS A 671 11.78 -12.25 -9.88
CA LYS A 671 11.66 -12.34 -8.41
C LYS A 671 11.77 -10.96 -7.77
N LEU A 672 10.86 -10.68 -6.84
CA LEU A 672 10.89 -9.44 -6.09
C LEU A 672 12.00 -9.45 -5.05
N SER A 673 12.62 -8.29 -4.83
CA SER A 673 13.65 -8.14 -3.80
C SER A 673 13.00 -8.03 -2.42
N LEU A 674 13.35 -8.97 -1.54
CA LEU A 674 12.83 -9.05 -0.18
C LEU A 674 13.81 -8.48 0.83
N PHE A 675 13.30 -7.64 1.73
CA PHE A 675 14.04 -7.13 2.88
C PHE A 675 13.23 -7.38 4.14
N ALA A 676 13.64 -8.36 4.95
CA ALA A 676 12.96 -8.70 6.18
C ALA A 676 13.75 -8.21 7.40
N VAL A 677 13.06 -7.63 8.38
CA VAL A 677 13.63 -7.28 9.69
C VAL A 677 12.92 -8.06 10.77
N GLY A 678 13.66 -8.67 11.69
CA GLY A 678 13.06 -9.43 12.77
C GLY A 678 13.99 -9.66 13.96
N ASP A 679 13.40 -10.06 15.08
CA ASP A 679 14.08 -10.42 16.32
C ASP A 679 13.60 -11.81 16.78
N ASP A 680 14.37 -12.86 16.48
CA ASP A 680 14.08 -14.24 16.85
C ASP A 680 13.93 -14.45 18.37
N ASP A 681 14.63 -13.64 19.19
CA ASP A 681 14.55 -13.69 20.65
C ASP A 681 13.20 -13.12 21.18
N GLN A 682 12.43 -12.42 20.35
CA GLN A 682 11.13 -11.84 20.70
C GLN A 682 9.93 -12.60 20.13
N ASN A 683 10.10 -13.80 19.59
CA ASN A 683 8.93 -14.61 19.21
C ASN A 683 8.20 -15.14 20.46
N ILE A 684 7.03 -14.56 20.74
CA ILE A 684 6.18 -14.87 21.90
C ILE A 684 4.72 -15.20 21.51
N TYR A 685 4.41 -15.24 20.22
CA TYR A 685 3.06 -15.49 19.70
C TYR A 685 2.91 -16.89 19.09
N ALA A 686 3.71 -17.86 19.56
CA ALA A 686 3.63 -19.25 19.11
C ALA A 686 2.23 -19.85 19.26
N PHE A 687 1.51 -19.50 20.34
CA PHE A 687 0.12 -19.91 20.57
C PHE A 687 -0.87 -19.37 19.50
N ALA A 688 -0.52 -18.28 18.80
CA ALA A 688 -1.31 -17.71 17.71
C ALA A 688 -0.86 -18.21 16.32
N GLY A 689 0.09 -19.15 16.26
CA GLY A 689 0.60 -19.76 15.04
C GLY A 689 1.88 -19.15 14.47
N ALA A 690 2.42 -18.07 15.07
CA ALA A 690 3.69 -17.48 14.65
C ALA A 690 4.87 -18.42 14.96
N SER A 691 5.81 -18.61 14.03
CA SER A 691 6.91 -19.58 14.23
C SER A 691 8.27 -19.04 13.84
N VAL A 692 9.27 -19.25 14.70
CA VAL A 692 10.69 -19.02 14.39
C VAL A 692 11.15 -19.86 13.19
N LYS A 693 10.39 -20.90 12.84
CA LYS A 693 10.62 -21.67 11.62
C LYS A 693 10.66 -20.77 10.38
N TYR A 694 9.76 -19.80 10.24
CA TYR A 694 9.66 -19.00 9.02
C TYR A 694 10.81 -18.01 8.85
N ILE A 695 11.30 -17.40 9.94
CA ILE A 695 12.49 -16.52 9.87
C ILE A 695 13.75 -17.30 9.50
N ARG A 696 13.84 -18.58 9.87
CA ARG A 696 14.92 -19.50 9.45
C ARG A 696 14.77 -19.92 7.99
N GLN A 697 13.57 -20.37 7.63
CA GLN A 697 13.24 -20.75 6.26
C GLN A 697 13.46 -19.60 5.29
N PHE A 698 13.25 -18.35 5.69
CA PHE A 698 13.53 -17.19 4.85
C PHE A 698 15.00 -17.13 4.38
N GLN A 699 15.95 -17.46 5.27
CA GLN A 699 17.36 -17.52 4.89
C GLN A 699 17.61 -18.58 3.80
N GLU A 700 17.03 -19.76 3.97
CA GLU A 700 17.18 -20.90 3.06
C GLU A 700 16.44 -20.68 1.73
N ASP A 701 15.19 -20.25 1.80
CA ASP A 701 14.27 -20.13 0.69
C ASP A 701 14.63 -18.99 -0.26
N TYR A 702 15.22 -17.91 0.26
CA TYR A 702 15.54 -16.70 -0.50
C TYR A 702 17.04 -16.44 -0.65
N GLN A 703 17.88 -17.36 -0.15
CA GLN A 703 19.35 -17.20 -0.09
C GLN A 703 19.75 -15.83 0.49
N ALA A 704 18.99 -15.40 1.50
CA ALA A 704 19.07 -14.03 1.99
C ALA A 704 20.40 -13.77 2.72
N LYS A 705 21.00 -12.61 2.45
CA LYS A 705 22.17 -12.16 3.21
C LYS A 705 21.74 -11.75 4.61
N ILE A 706 22.37 -12.35 5.62
CA ILE A 706 22.12 -12.00 7.02
C ILE A 706 22.94 -10.78 7.41
N PHE A 707 22.26 -9.83 8.07
CA PHE A 707 22.88 -8.73 8.78
C PHE A 707 22.46 -8.76 10.25
N TYR A 708 23.38 -8.36 11.13
CA TYR A 708 23.13 -8.33 12.58
C TYR A 708 23.05 -6.89 13.07
N LEU A 709 21.94 -6.54 13.70
CA LEU A 709 21.70 -5.23 14.28
C LEU A 709 21.65 -5.35 15.81
N THR A 710 22.83 -5.42 16.43
CA THR A 710 23.03 -5.71 17.86
C THR A 710 23.31 -4.49 18.73
N GLN A 711 23.52 -3.31 18.16
CA GLN A 711 23.68 -2.08 18.93
C GLN A 711 22.33 -1.59 19.42
N ASN A 712 22.09 -1.62 20.73
CA ASN A 712 20.92 -1.08 21.39
C ASN A 712 21.11 0.42 21.64
N TYR A 713 20.06 1.21 21.38
CA TYR A 713 20.01 2.67 21.58
C TYR A 713 19.05 3.08 22.71
N ARG A 714 18.52 2.12 23.45
CA ARG A 714 17.35 2.28 24.33
C ARG A 714 17.67 2.12 25.81
N SER A 715 18.27 0.99 26.17
CA SER A 715 18.38 0.52 27.56
C SER A 715 19.80 0.71 28.11
N THR A 716 19.94 0.82 29.44
CA THR A 716 21.24 0.92 30.12
C THR A 716 22.07 -0.36 29.97
N VAL A 717 23.38 -0.25 30.24
CA VAL A 717 24.34 -1.37 30.14
C VAL A 717 23.92 -2.51 31.07
N ASN A 718 23.56 -2.20 32.32
CA ASN A 718 23.14 -3.19 33.30
C ASN A 718 21.92 -4.00 32.84
N ILE A 719 20.92 -3.33 32.26
CA ILE A 719 19.73 -4.00 31.72
C ILE A 719 20.11 -4.92 30.56
N ILE A 720 20.90 -4.43 29.59
CA ILE A 720 21.29 -5.20 28.40
C ILE A 720 22.14 -6.42 28.76
N ARG A 721 23.16 -6.26 29.62
CA ARG A 721 24.00 -7.40 30.05
C ARG A 721 23.18 -8.45 30.77
N THR A 722 22.29 -8.04 31.68
CA THR A 722 21.41 -8.94 32.42
C THR A 722 20.43 -9.67 31.48
N ALA A 723 19.87 -8.96 30.49
CA ALA A 723 18.99 -9.56 29.49
C ALA A 723 19.74 -10.57 28.59
N ASN A 724 21.00 -10.29 28.20
CA ASN A 724 21.84 -11.22 27.47
C ASN A 724 22.09 -12.52 28.25
N VAL A 725 22.38 -12.45 29.56
CA VAL A 725 22.58 -13.64 30.40
C VAL A 725 21.35 -14.54 30.42
N LEU A 726 20.15 -13.96 30.51
CA LEU A 726 18.91 -14.71 30.48
C LEU A 726 18.71 -15.44 29.14
N ILE A 727 18.84 -14.71 28.03
CA ILE A 727 18.49 -15.24 26.69
C ILE A 727 19.57 -16.16 26.12
N ASP A 728 20.82 -16.06 26.58
CA ASP A 728 21.94 -16.91 26.15
C ASP A 728 21.67 -18.41 26.37
N GLY A 729 20.86 -18.75 27.39
CA GLY A 729 20.43 -20.13 27.63
C GLY A 729 19.34 -20.66 26.68
N ALA A 730 18.80 -19.84 25.78
CA ALA A 730 17.75 -20.26 24.85
C ALA A 730 18.32 -21.12 23.72
N ARG A 731 17.65 -22.23 23.41
CA ARG A 731 18.04 -23.10 22.30
C ARG A 731 17.67 -22.49 20.95
N ASN A 732 18.39 -22.89 19.91
CA ASN A 732 18.11 -22.51 18.51
C ASN A 732 17.97 -20.99 18.32
N ARG A 733 18.89 -20.22 18.91
CA ARG A 733 19.02 -18.78 18.67
C ARG A 733 19.79 -18.52 17.37
N MET A 734 19.33 -17.59 16.54
CA MET A 734 19.99 -17.19 15.28
C MET A 734 21.09 -16.14 15.50
N LYS A 735 21.03 -15.43 16.64
CA LYS A 735 22.01 -14.42 17.06
C LYS A 735 23.09 -14.96 18.01
N SER A 736 23.31 -16.27 18.07
CA SER A 736 24.39 -16.87 18.88
C SER A 736 25.76 -16.32 18.46
N GLY A 737 26.57 -15.91 19.43
CA GLY A 737 27.85 -15.23 19.16
C GLY A 737 27.76 -13.72 18.83
N HIS A 738 26.54 -13.18 18.74
CA HIS A 738 26.28 -11.76 18.47
C HIS A 738 25.46 -11.13 19.62
N PRO A 739 26.07 -10.93 20.81
CA PRO A 739 25.37 -10.35 21.95
C PRO A 739 24.94 -8.91 21.68
N ILE A 740 23.86 -8.48 22.32
CA ILE A 740 23.38 -7.11 22.22
C ILE A 740 24.32 -6.24 23.04
N VAL A 741 24.77 -5.13 22.47
CA VAL A 741 25.66 -4.17 23.12
C VAL A 741 25.04 -2.80 23.05
N ILE A 742 25.33 -1.92 24.01
CA ILE A 742 24.92 -0.52 23.88
C ILE A 742 25.67 0.16 22.73
N ASP A 743 25.06 1.17 22.13
CA ASP A 743 25.69 1.99 21.11
C ASP A 743 26.94 2.71 21.64
N ARG A 744 27.82 3.07 20.70
CA ARG A 744 29.14 3.65 21.02
C ARG A 744 29.06 4.98 21.76
N ALA A 745 28.02 5.79 21.54
CA ALA A 745 27.92 7.09 22.18
C ALA A 745 27.72 6.95 23.70
N ARG A 746 26.96 5.93 24.11
CA ARG A 746 26.67 5.64 25.53
C ARG A 746 27.73 4.79 26.24
N GLN A 747 28.78 4.33 25.55
CA GLN A 747 29.85 3.54 26.18
C GLN A 747 30.65 4.32 27.22
N LYS A 748 30.61 5.65 27.17
CA LYS A 748 31.26 6.53 28.15
C LYS A 748 30.37 6.85 29.34
N GLU A 749 29.08 6.52 29.28
CA GLU A 749 28.16 6.69 30.39
C GLU A 749 28.42 5.64 31.48
N PRO A 750 28.08 5.92 32.75
CA PRO A 750 28.07 4.90 33.80
C PRO A 750 27.19 3.70 33.41
N GLU A 751 27.49 2.50 33.92
CA GLU A 751 26.79 1.28 33.50
C GLU A 751 25.31 1.29 33.91
N GLY A 752 24.98 1.97 35.01
CA GLY A 752 23.63 2.26 35.46
C GLY A 752 22.98 3.49 34.80
N GLY A 753 23.67 4.15 33.88
CA GLY A 753 23.29 5.45 33.33
C GLY A 753 23.21 6.53 34.40
N TRP A 754 22.34 7.52 34.22
CA TRP A 754 22.12 8.59 35.20
C TRP A 754 21.66 8.09 36.58
N TRP A 755 21.06 6.90 36.65
CA TRP A 755 20.61 6.28 37.90
C TRP A 755 21.75 5.71 38.76
N GLU A 756 22.97 5.63 38.22
CA GLU A 756 24.13 5.18 38.99
C GLU A 756 24.50 6.13 40.14
N ASP A 757 24.35 7.43 39.89
CA ASP A 757 24.61 8.49 40.87
C ASP A 757 23.34 8.89 41.63
N LEU A 758 22.18 8.85 40.96
CA LEU A 758 20.91 9.31 41.56
C LEU A 758 20.35 8.35 42.62
N ASP A 759 20.45 7.04 42.41
CA ASP A 759 19.96 6.04 43.36
C ASP A 759 21.08 5.48 44.24
N PRO A 760 21.19 5.88 45.52
CA PRO A 760 22.26 5.40 46.40
C PRO A 760 22.15 3.90 46.71
N ILE A 761 21.00 3.27 46.47
CA ILE A 761 20.75 1.86 46.78
C ILE A 761 21.03 0.98 45.56
N GLY A 762 20.23 1.17 44.49
CA GLY A 762 20.32 0.36 43.28
C GLY A 762 21.49 0.74 42.39
N ARG A 763 21.88 2.03 42.39
CA ARG A 763 22.90 2.60 41.48
C ARG A 763 22.69 2.19 40.02
N GLY A 764 21.43 2.23 39.56
CA GLY A 764 21.04 1.85 38.19
C GLY A 764 21.27 0.38 37.82
N ARG A 765 21.57 -0.51 38.78
CA ARG A 765 21.60 -1.97 38.56
C ARG A 765 20.20 -2.54 38.46
N VAL A 766 20.07 -3.67 37.77
CA VAL A 766 18.80 -4.42 37.74
C VAL A 766 18.53 -4.95 39.15
N GLN A 767 17.38 -4.60 39.72
CA GLN A 767 17.08 -4.98 41.09
C GLN A 767 16.29 -6.29 41.11
N ILE A 768 16.79 -7.31 41.82
CA ILE A 768 15.97 -8.47 42.20
C ILE A 768 15.47 -8.21 43.61
N LEU A 769 14.16 -7.99 43.73
CA LEU A 769 13.48 -7.68 44.97
C LEU A 769 12.85 -8.96 45.53
N ASN A 770 13.44 -9.53 46.57
CA ASN A 770 12.84 -10.66 47.28
C ASN A 770 11.62 -10.16 48.06
N VAL A 771 10.44 -10.64 47.66
CA VAL A 771 9.13 -10.25 48.21
C VAL A 771 8.56 -11.40 49.05
N TYR A 772 7.84 -11.08 50.12
CA TYR A 772 7.33 -12.08 51.07
C TYR A 772 5.83 -11.91 51.28
N GLY A 773 5.12 -13.02 51.44
CA GLY A 773 3.67 -13.02 51.68
C GLY A 773 2.86 -13.36 50.43
N ALA A 774 1.58 -12.94 50.42
CA ALA A 774 0.64 -13.19 49.32
C ALA A 774 0.84 -12.23 48.13
N GLU A 775 0.07 -12.42 47.05
CA GLU A 775 0.09 -11.55 45.85
C GLU A 775 -0.13 -10.06 46.20
N THR A 776 -0.94 -9.76 47.22
CA THR A 776 -1.18 -8.39 47.71
C THR A 776 0.08 -7.77 48.33
N ALA A 777 0.83 -8.54 49.11
CA ALA A 777 2.09 -8.08 49.70
C ALA A 777 3.15 -7.79 48.62
N GLN A 778 3.24 -8.63 47.58
CA GLN A 778 4.11 -8.36 46.43
C GLN A 778 3.75 -7.04 45.75
N ALA A 779 2.47 -6.79 45.51
CA ALA A 779 2.03 -5.56 44.84
C ALA A 779 2.45 -4.31 45.63
N GLU A 780 2.24 -4.31 46.95
CA GLU A 780 2.71 -3.22 47.81
C GLU A 780 4.23 -3.06 47.76
N GLN A 781 4.99 -4.15 47.93
CA GLN A 781 6.44 -4.10 47.99
C GLN A 781 7.07 -3.60 46.67
N VAL A 782 6.52 -4.04 45.54
CA VAL A 782 6.95 -3.55 44.21
C VAL A 782 6.58 -2.08 44.02
N MET A 783 5.36 -1.69 44.38
CA MET A 783 4.92 -0.30 44.21
C MET A 783 5.62 0.66 45.18
N ALA A 784 5.94 0.23 46.40
CA ALA A 784 6.73 0.99 47.34
C ALA A 784 8.13 1.28 46.77
N GLU A 785 8.72 0.32 46.05
CA GLU A 785 9.98 0.54 45.36
C GLU A 785 9.84 1.51 44.19
N MET A 786 8.79 1.39 43.37
CA MET A 786 8.55 2.36 42.29
C MET A 786 8.32 3.78 42.84
N LEU A 787 7.60 3.91 43.96
CA LEU A 787 7.37 5.18 44.63
C LEU A 787 8.66 5.75 45.26
N ARG A 788 9.58 4.90 45.74
CA ARG A 788 10.90 5.33 46.18
C ARG A 788 11.69 5.92 45.01
N LEU A 789 11.73 5.23 43.87
CA LEU A 789 12.39 5.71 42.66
C LEU A 789 11.77 7.04 42.18
N SER A 790 10.44 7.15 42.17
CA SER A 790 9.76 8.39 41.77
C SER A 790 10.03 9.58 42.68
N ARG A 791 10.42 9.35 43.95
CA ARG A 791 10.82 10.42 44.88
C ARG A 791 12.25 10.89 44.67
N LEU A 792 13.10 10.10 44.01
CA LEU A 792 14.48 10.46 43.68
C LEU A 792 14.55 11.28 42.39
N ASP A 793 13.64 11.04 41.43
CA ASP A 793 13.59 11.77 40.16
C ASP A 793 12.47 12.82 40.17
N SER A 794 12.85 14.10 40.24
CA SER A 794 11.90 15.22 40.15
C SER A 794 11.15 15.31 38.81
N GLN A 795 11.63 14.63 37.76
CA GLN A 795 11.02 14.57 36.44
C GLN A 795 10.27 13.27 36.19
N TRP A 796 9.93 12.51 37.23
CA TRP A 796 9.23 11.23 37.08
C TRP A 796 7.87 11.39 36.39
N ILE A 797 7.67 10.66 35.29
CA ILE A 797 6.42 10.63 34.53
C ILE A 797 5.83 9.22 34.58
N TRP A 798 4.72 9.03 35.28
CA TRP A 798 4.03 7.73 35.38
C TRP A 798 3.61 7.16 34.01
N ASN A 799 3.37 8.00 33.01
CA ASN A 799 3.06 7.57 31.64
C ASN A 799 4.23 6.87 30.93
N ASN A 800 5.45 6.93 31.47
CA ASN A 800 6.61 6.21 30.96
C ASN A 800 6.98 5.03 31.87
N THR A 801 6.02 4.50 32.64
CA THR A 801 6.26 3.44 33.61
C THR A 801 5.31 2.27 33.40
N ALA A 802 5.76 1.06 33.71
CA ALA A 802 4.91 -0.12 33.62
C ALA A 802 5.16 -1.15 34.74
N VAL A 803 4.10 -1.84 35.13
CA VAL A 803 4.17 -3.10 35.87
C VAL A 803 3.70 -4.22 34.97
N ILE A 804 4.57 -5.20 34.78
CA ILE A 804 4.36 -6.34 33.90
C ILE A 804 4.13 -7.59 34.73
N ALA A 805 3.09 -8.35 34.43
CA ALA A 805 2.81 -9.64 35.06
C ALA A 805 2.67 -10.76 34.02
N ARG A 806 2.75 -12.02 34.45
CA ARG A 806 2.42 -13.17 33.59
C ARG A 806 0.91 -13.29 33.40
N GLN A 807 0.14 -13.09 34.47
CA GLN A 807 -1.32 -13.24 34.49
C GLN A 807 -2.03 -11.96 34.96
N TRP A 808 -3.23 -11.70 34.45
CA TRP A 808 -4.01 -10.51 34.78
C TRP A 808 -4.40 -10.38 36.25
N LYS A 809 -4.71 -11.51 36.90
CA LYS A 809 -5.08 -11.56 38.31
C LYS A 809 -4.05 -10.87 39.21
N GLN A 810 -2.77 -10.97 38.88
CA GLN A 810 -1.65 -10.41 39.64
C GLN A 810 -1.58 -8.88 39.58
N LEU A 811 -2.21 -8.25 38.58
CA LEU A 811 -2.19 -6.81 38.40
C LEU A 811 -3.31 -6.11 39.20
N GLN A 812 -4.34 -6.83 39.65
CA GLN A 812 -5.45 -6.26 40.42
C GLN A 812 -4.99 -5.63 41.74
N PRO A 813 -4.17 -6.31 42.58
CA PRO A 813 -3.67 -5.71 43.81
C PRO A 813 -2.77 -4.49 43.56
N VAL A 814 -2.01 -4.48 42.46
CA VAL A 814 -1.18 -3.33 42.04
C VAL A 814 -2.06 -2.14 41.68
N TYR A 815 -3.14 -2.38 40.93
CA TYR A 815 -4.10 -1.33 40.59
C TYR A 815 -4.78 -0.78 41.84
N ALA A 816 -5.20 -1.66 42.76
CA ALA A 816 -5.78 -1.25 44.04
C ALA A 816 -4.83 -0.37 44.86
N TYR A 817 -3.54 -0.73 44.96
CA TYR A 817 -2.52 0.12 45.59
C TYR A 817 -2.43 1.50 44.94
N CYS A 818 -2.40 1.55 43.60
CA CYS A 818 -2.32 2.82 42.87
C CYS A 818 -3.52 3.72 43.15
N GLN A 819 -4.73 3.14 43.17
CA GLN A 819 -5.96 3.88 43.46
C GLN A 819 -5.99 4.39 44.91
N ALA A 820 -5.56 3.58 45.89
CA ALA A 820 -5.46 3.98 47.29
C ALA A 820 -4.43 5.10 47.51
N SER A 821 -3.34 5.08 46.73
CA SER A 821 -2.23 6.03 46.83
C SER A 821 -2.35 7.22 45.87
N ASN A 822 -3.47 7.38 45.15
CA ASN A 822 -3.68 8.40 44.11
C ASN A 822 -2.59 8.43 43.02
N ILE A 823 -2.03 7.26 42.66
CA ILE A 823 -1.10 7.12 41.54
C ILE A 823 -1.92 6.90 40.27
N PRO A 824 -1.73 7.71 39.20
CA PRO A 824 -2.43 7.50 37.95
C PRO A 824 -1.98 6.17 37.33
N ALA A 825 -2.89 5.20 37.21
CA ALA A 825 -2.61 3.89 36.66
C ALA A 825 -3.72 3.43 35.69
N GLN A 826 -3.37 2.53 34.79
CA GLN A 826 -4.25 2.00 33.75
C GLN A 826 -3.99 0.51 33.54
N LEU A 827 -5.02 -0.34 33.64
CA LEU A 827 -4.95 -1.75 33.23
C LEU A 827 -5.10 -1.88 31.71
N ALA A 828 -4.28 -2.72 31.10
CA ALA A 828 -4.29 -2.97 29.66
C ALA A 828 -5.30 -4.06 29.22
N ASP A 829 -5.99 -4.72 30.16
CA ASP A 829 -6.94 -5.82 29.86
C ASP A 829 -8.34 -5.37 29.50
N TYR A 830 -8.62 -4.08 29.56
CA TYR A 830 -9.95 -3.62 29.18
C TYR A 830 -10.09 -3.82 27.68
N ASP A 831 -10.84 -4.85 27.27
CA ASP A 831 -11.48 -4.86 25.96
C ASP A 831 -12.06 -3.46 25.78
N ALA A 832 -11.49 -2.72 24.84
CA ALA A 832 -11.99 -1.38 24.60
C ALA A 832 -13.49 -1.53 24.31
N PRO A 833 -14.37 -0.75 24.98
CA PRO A 833 -15.77 -0.77 24.64
C PRO A 833 -15.87 -0.67 23.12
N GLN A 834 -16.64 -1.58 22.49
CA GLN A 834 -16.68 -1.75 21.04
C GLN A 834 -16.68 -0.38 20.37
N PHE A 835 -15.53 0.06 19.84
CA PHE A 835 -15.30 1.47 19.54
C PHE A 835 -16.36 2.01 18.60
N TRP A 836 -16.71 1.18 17.62
CA TRP A 836 -17.77 1.44 16.67
C TRP A 836 -19.11 1.72 17.35
N ARG A 837 -19.44 1.04 18.45
CA ARG A 837 -20.70 1.18 19.19
C ARG A 837 -20.68 2.26 20.26
N LEU A 838 -19.56 2.94 20.50
CA LEU A 838 -19.54 4.09 21.42
C LEU A 838 -20.51 5.16 20.94
N ARG A 839 -21.20 5.82 21.87
CA ARG A 839 -22.12 6.94 21.57
C ARG A 839 -21.43 8.01 20.74
N GLU A 840 -20.23 8.41 21.15
CA GLU A 840 -19.43 9.45 20.51
C GLU A 840 -19.11 9.09 19.05
N THR A 841 -18.72 7.83 18.81
CA THR A 841 -18.44 7.31 17.48
C THR A 841 -19.70 7.26 16.61
N GLN A 842 -20.83 6.81 17.16
CA GLN A 842 -22.10 6.76 16.43
C GLN A 842 -22.63 8.15 16.09
N LEU A 843 -22.42 9.15 16.95
CA LEU A 843 -22.72 10.55 16.64
C LEU A 843 -21.92 11.07 15.44
N LEU A 844 -20.64 10.71 15.33
CA LEU A 844 -19.85 11.03 14.15
C LEU A 844 -20.36 10.29 12.92
N VAL A 845 -20.62 8.99 13.01
CA VAL A 845 -21.14 8.18 11.88
C VAL A 845 -22.48 8.71 11.38
N GLU A 846 -23.36 9.16 12.26
CA GLU A 846 -24.62 9.83 11.90
C GLU A 846 -24.40 11.16 11.19
N TRP A 847 -23.44 11.95 11.65
CA TRP A 847 -23.06 13.20 10.98
C TRP A 847 -22.51 12.93 9.59
N LEU A 848 -21.57 11.99 9.45
CA LEU A 848 -21.00 11.56 8.18
C LEU A 848 -22.07 11.05 7.20
N SER A 849 -23.06 10.31 7.71
CA SER A 849 -24.15 9.78 6.87
C SER A 849 -25.08 10.89 6.34
N LYS A 850 -25.10 12.07 6.97
CA LYS A 850 -25.87 13.25 6.50
C LYS A 850 -25.10 14.10 5.49
N CYS A 851 -23.77 13.96 5.42
CA CYS A 851 -22.94 14.69 4.47
C CYS A 851 -23.11 14.20 3.01
N GLY A 852 -23.70 13.01 2.80
CA GLY A 852 -23.93 12.43 1.47
C GLY A 852 -22.63 12.05 0.75
N SER A 853 -22.68 12.06 -0.59
CA SER A 853 -21.53 11.73 -1.46
C SER A 853 -20.54 12.89 -1.65
N ASN A 854 -20.82 14.07 -1.09
CA ASN A 854 -19.95 15.23 -1.21
C ASN A 854 -18.60 14.98 -0.50
N PRO A 855 -17.47 15.41 -1.10
CA PRO A 855 -16.17 15.36 -0.44
C PRO A 855 -16.21 16.19 0.85
N LEU A 856 -15.77 15.59 1.96
CA LEU A 856 -15.58 16.29 3.21
C LEU A 856 -14.29 17.08 3.16
N GLU A 857 -14.38 18.38 3.42
CA GLU A 857 -13.21 19.22 3.63
C GLU A 857 -12.62 18.94 5.03
N PRO A 858 -11.29 18.88 5.18
CA PRO A 858 -10.66 18.63 6.49
C PRO A 858 -11.13 19.59 7.60
N MET A 859 -11.45 20.84 7.26
CA MET A 859 -11.95 21.83 8.21
C MET A 859 -13.36 21.50 8.76
N GLU A 860 -14.19 20.77 8.02
CA GLU A 860 -15.55 20.41 8.46
C GLU A 860 -15.52 19.44 9.63
N LEU A 861 -14.58 18.48 9.62
CA LEU A 861 -14.32 17.58 10.75
C LEU A 861 -13.88 18.36 11.99
N ASP A 862 -12.97 19.32 11.83
CA ASP A 862 -12.47 20.14 12.94
C ASP A 862 -13.61 20.95 13.58
N VAL A 863 -14.52 21.50 12.76
CA VAL A 863 -15.71 22.20 13.25
C VAL A 863 -16.64 21.25 13.99
N PHE A 864 -16.88 20.03 13.49
CA PHE A 864 -17.68 19.03 14.18
C PHE A 864 -17.08 18.68 15.55
N LEU A 865 -15.78 18.38 15.61
CA LEU A 865 -15.09 17.97 16.83
C LEU A 865 -14.99 19.08 17.88
N LYS A 866 -14.83 20.34 17.47
CA LYS A 866 -14.79 21.51 18.37
C LYS A 866 -16.12 21.77 19.07
N ARG A 867 -17.24 21.31 18.50
CA ARG A 867 -18.59 21.44 19.09
C ARG A 867 -18.90 20.38 20.15
N GLN A 868 -18.07 19.34 20.27
CA GLN A 868 -18.30 18.24 21.20
C GLN A 868 -17.69 18.50 22.57
N THR A 869 -18.20 17.80 23.60
CA THR A 869 -17.69 17.88 24.97
C THR A 869 -16.29 17.28 25.11
N THR A 870 -15.65 17.52 26.25
CA THR A 870 -14.42 16.82 26.64
C THR A 870 -14.77 15.51 27.32
N GLY A 871 -14.10 14.42 26.92
CA GLY A 871 -14.30 13.10 27.51
C GLY A 871 -13.31 12.08 26.94
N PRO A 872 -13.10 10.95 27.62
CA PRO A 872 -12.08 9.98 27.23
C PRO A 872 -12.33 9.40 25.82
N TRP A 873 -13.60 9.22 25.44
CA TRP A 873 -13.99 8.66 24.14
C TRP A 873 -13.96 9.69 23.01
N TRP A 874 -14.25 10.97 23.30
CA TRP A 874 -14.05 12.07 22.34
C TRP A 874 -12.57 12.31 22.04
N GLU A 875 -11.70 12.20 23.02
CA GLU A 875 -10.25 12.27 22.81
C GLU A 875 -9.76 11.11 21.93
N LEU A 876 -10.28 9.90 22.17
CA LEU A 876 -9.97 8.74 21.32
C LEU A 876 -10.41 8.95 19.87
N LEU A 877 -11.58 9.57 19.65
CA LEU A 877 -12.08 9.90 18.32
C LEU A 877 -11.21 10.96 17.62
N ARG A 878 -10.69 11.94 18.36
CA ARG A 878 -9.73 12.92 17.83
C ARG A 878 -8.43 12.24 17.38
N GLU A 879 -7.90 11.31 18.18
CA GLU A 879 -6.73 10.52 17.80
C GLU A 879 -6.96 9.69 16.52
N ALA A 880 -8.18 9.15 16.36
CA ALA A 880 -8.59 8.45 15.14
C ALA A 880 -8.55 9.39 13.92
N ILE A 881 -9.13 10.58 14.06
CA ILE A 881 -9.19 11.56 12.96
C ILE A 881 -7.79 12.09 12.59
N ASP A 882 -6.92 12.34 13.58
CA ASP A 882 -5.54 12.73 13.32
C ASP A 882 -4.78 11.64 12.54
N SER A 883 -5.01 10.37 12.89
CA SER A 883 -4.44 9.22 12.19
C SER A 883 -4.98 9.08 10.76
N TYR A 884 -6.27 9.36 10.54
CA TYR A 884 -6.88 9.40 9.21
C TYR A 884 -6.26 10.47 8.33
N ARG A 885 -6.08 11.69 8.85
CA ARG A 885 -5.44 12.80 8.13
C ARG A 885 -4.01 12.47 7.72
N LEU A 886 -3.27 11.77 8.58
CA LEU A 886 -1.93 11.31 8.23
C LEU A 886 -1.96 10.32 7.05
N GLU A 887 -2.96 9.46 6.98
CA GLU A 887 -3.12 8.45 5.93
C GLU A 887 -3.54 9.05 4.59
N CYS A 888 -4.55 9.91 4.60
CA CYS A 888 -5.17 10.43 3.39
C CYS A 888 -4.54 11.75 2.89
N GLY A 889 -3.77 12.42 3.74
CA GLY A 889 -3.41 13.83 3.53
C GLY A 889 -4.61 14.76 3.71
N ASP A 890 -4.48 16.00 3.25
CA ASP A 890 -5.56 17.00 3.29
C ASP A 890 -6.43 16.97 2.00
N ILE A 891 -6.57 15.80 1.38
CA ILE A 891 -7.40 15.63 0.18
C ILE A 891 -8.87 15.56 0.61
N PRO A 892 -9.78 16.34 0.00
CA PRO A 892 -11.21 16.20 0.24
C PRO A 892 -11.69 14.83 -0.22
N LEU A 893 -12.19 14.02 0.71
CA LEU A 893 -12.66 12.65 0.45
C LEU A 893 -14.09 12.47 0.94
N PRO A 894 -14.91 11.62 0.29
CA PRO A 894 -16.28 11.35 0.71
C PRO A 894 -16.37 10.86 2.16
N ALA A 895 -17.49 11.21 2.82
CA ALA A 895 -17.77 10.81 4.19
C ALA A 895 -17.72 9.29 4.43
N ILE A 896 -18.07 8.52 3.41
CA ILE A 896 -18.03 7.05 3.46
C ILE A 896 -16.60 6.51 3.63
N HIS A 897 -15.59 7.16 3.05
CA HIS A 897 -14.20 6.73 3.17
C HIS A 897 -13.71 6.81 4.63
N LEU A 898 -13.98 7.94 5.28
CA LEU A 898 -13.67 8.11 6.71
C LEU A 898 -14.46 7.11 7.57
N LYS A 899 -15.73 6.85 7.25
CA LYS A 899 -16.55 5.87 7.97
C LYS A 899 -15.94 4.47 7.91
N GLU A 900 -15.51 4.01 6.74
CA GLU A 900 -14.85 2.71 6.57
C GLU A 900 -13.51 2.66 7.30
N TRP A 901 -12.69 3.70 7.11
CA TRP A 901 -11.41 3.80 7.79
C TRP A 901 -11.56 3.76 9.32
N LEU A 902 -12.57 4.46 9.86
CA LEU A 902 -12.88 4.46 11.30
C LEU A 902 -13.34 3.09 11.80
N ALA A 903 -14.11 2.34 11.00
CA ALA A 903 -14.56 1.00 11.35
C ALA A 903 -13.38 0.04 11.50
N GLU A 904 -12.43 0.11 10.58
CA GLU A 904 -11.21 -0.70 10.63
C GLU A 904 -10.26 -0.23 11.74
N TRP A 905 -10.03 1.08 11.87
CA TRP A 905 -9.19 1.66 12.93
C TRP A 905 -9.72 1.27 14.32
N GLY A 906 -11.04 1.29 14.48
CA GLY A 906 -11.77 0.91 15.68
C GLY A 906 -11.49 -0.51 16.20
N ARG A 907 -11.08 -1.42 15.32
CA ARG A 907 -10.80 -2.82 15.66
C ARG A 907 -9.40 -3.02 16.24
N GLU A 908 -8.46 -2.13 15.93
CA GLU A 908 -7.04 -2.27 16.28
C GLU A 908 -6.56 -1.25 17.33
N ILE A 909 -7.49 -0.56 18.01
CA ILE A 909 -7.16 0.50 18.97
C ILE A 909 -6.29 -0.04 20.12
N ARG A 910 -5.06 0.46 20.21
CA ARG A 910 -4.28 0.49 21.46
C ARG A 910 -4.45 1.87 22.09
N LYS A 911 -5.07 1.96 23.28
CA LYS A 911 -5.26 3.23 23.99
C LYS A 911 -3.90 3.87 24.31
N ARG A 912 -3.78 5.18 24.08
CA ARG A 912 -2.65 5.98 24.58
C ARG A 912 -2.56 5.88 26.10
N GLN A 913 -1.34 5.65 26.61
CA GLN A 913 -1.09 5.53 28.04
C GLN A 913 -1.24 6.88 28.75
N ARG A 914 -2.06 6.93 29.80
CA ARG A 914 -2.34 8.15 30.60
C ARG A 914 -1.78 8.13 32.03
N GLY A 915 -1.11 7.05 32.41
CA GLY A 915 -0.55 6.81 33.74
C GLY A 915 0.34 5.56 33.74
N LEU A 916 0.67 5.00 34.90
CA LEU A 916 1.35 3.71 35.05
C LEU A 916 0.60 2.61 34.30
N LEU A 917 1.25 1.92 33.37
CA LEU A 917 0.60 0.85 32.62
C LEU A 917 0.75 -0.49 33.35
N LEU A 918 -0.37 -1.13 33.63
CA LEU A 918 -0.44 -2.47 34.21
C LEU A 918 -0.82 -3.45 33.09
N VAL A 919 0.11 -4.31 32.70
CA VAL A 919 0.00 -5.09 31.46
C VAL A 919 0.58 -6.50 31.61
N THR A 920 0.05 -7.46 30.85
CA THR A 920 0.66 -8.80 30.79
C THR A 920 1.86 -8.81 29.84
N ALA A 921 2.82 -9.70 30.08
CA ALA A 921 4.02 -9.79 29.26
C ALA A 921 3.74 -10.06 27.78
N HIS A 922 2.62 -10.71 27.42
CA HIS A 922 2.25 -10.91 26.01
C HIS A 922 1.75 -9.64 25.33
N ARG A 923 1.09 -8.74 26.08
CA ARG A 923 0.54 -7.48 25.54
C ARG A 923 1.53 -6.32 25.58
N VAL A 924 2.65 -6.45 26.28
CA VAL A 924 3.67 -5.39 26.39
C VAL A 924 4.55 -5.25 25.16
N LYS A 925 4.53 -6.24 24.25
CA LYS A 925 5.38 -6.23 23.06
C LYS A 925 5.08 -5.02 22.15
N GLY A 926 6.16 -4.39 21.71
CA GLY A 926 6.13 -3.12 20.96
C GLY A 926 6.10 -1.86 21.83
N LEU A 927 5.89 -1.99 23.15
CA LEU A 927 5.95 -0.86 24.08
C LEU A 927 7.33 -0.73 24.71
N GLU A 928 7.59 0.43 25.32
CA GLU A 928 8.85 0.77 25.97
C GLU A 928 8.58 1.76 27.10
N PHE A 929 9.28 1.60 28.22
CA PHE A 929 9.07 2.41 29.43
C PHE A 929 10.41 2.76 30.05
N ASP A 930 10.51 3.95 30.61
CA ASP A 930 11.69 4.38 31.35
C ASP A 930 11.90 3.48 32.57
N HIS A 931 10.81 3.12 33.25
CA HIS A 931 10.84 2.31 34.47
C HIS A 931 9.89 1.12 34.37
N VAL A 932 10.40 -0.09 34.61
CA VAL A 932 9.61 -1.32 34.56
C VAL A 932 9.78 -2.11 35.84
N ALA A 933 8.68 -2.60 36.39
CA ALA A 933 8.66 -3.67 37.37
C ALA A 933 8.04 -4.93 36.77
N VAL A 934 8.67 -6.09 36.97
CA VAL A 934 8.14 -7.40 36.57
C VAL A 934 7.75 -8.17 37.82
N LEU A 935 6.47 -8.51 37.95
CA LEU A 935 5.96 -9.31 39.07
C LEU A 935 6.38 -10.77 38.93
N ASP A 936 6.54 -11.46 40.07
CA ASP A 936 6.68 -12.91 40.09
C ASP A 936 5.32 -13.58 39.91
N GLY A 937 5.32 -14.79 39.34
CA GLY A 937 4.08 -15.48 38.98
C GLY A 937 4.17 -16.60 37.94
N ASN A 938 4.59 -17.80 38.36
CA ASN A 938 4.60 -19.03 37.54
C ASN A 938 5.23 -18.87 36.14
N TRP A 939 6.37 -18.19 36.06
CA TRP A 939 7.10 -17.98 34.80
C TRP A 939 7.69 -19.26 34.18
N GLN A 940 7.58 -20.41 34.86
CA GLN A 940 8.03 -21.73 34.36
C GLN A 940 6.95 -22.47 33.56
N GLU A 941 5.68 -22.07 33.65
CA GLU A 941 4.59 -22.73 32.93
C GLU A 941 4.68 -22.44 31.42
N HIS A 942 4.67 -23.51 30.61
CA HIS A 942 4.55 -23.47 29.15
C HIS A 942 3.45 -24.45 28.70
N GLY A 943 2.81 -24.17 27.57
CA GLY A 943 1.86 -25.08 26.95
C GLY A 943 2.51 -26.41 26.53
N ARG A 944 1.70 -27.47 26.33
CA ARG A 944 2.19 -28.79 25.86
C ARG A 944 2.81 -28.73 24.45
N ASP A 945 2.36 -27.78 23.62
CA ASP A 945 2.78 -27.60 22.22
C ASP A 945 3.59 -26.30 21.99
N GLU A 946 4.01 -25.62 23.06
CA GLU A 946 4.80 -24.39 22.95
C GLU A 946 6.31 -24.66 22.89
N ASP A 947 7.07 -23.74 22.29
CA ASP A 947 8.53 -23.75 22.35
C ASP A 947 8.98 -23.81 23.83
N PRO A 948 9.81 -24.78 24.23
CA PRO A 948 10.30 -24.87 25.60
C PRO A 948 11.00 -23.60 26.14
N ASP A 949 11.54 -22.77 25.25
CA ASP A 949 12.17 -21.49 25.59
C ASP A 949 11.19 -20.29 25.46
N ALA A 950 9.91 -20.52 25.16
CA ALA A 950 8.89 -19.46 25.03
C ALA A 950 8.76 -18.62 26.31
N SER A 951 8.72 -19.27 27.48
CA SER A 951 8.62 -18.56 28.76
C SER A 951 9.87 -17.72 29.06
N ARG A 952 11.06 -18.22 28.67
CA ARG A 952 12.34 -17.48 28.76
C ARG A 952 12.32 -16.26 27.84
N ARG A 953 11.89 -16.41 26.57
CA ARG A 953 11.73 -15.30 25.62
C ARG A 953 10.71 -14.27 26.08
N LEU A 954 9.61 -14.72 26.70
CA LEU A 954 8.61 -13.82 27.25
C LEU A 954 9.15 -12.99 28.42
N TYR A 955 9.89 -13.62 29.33
CA TYR A 955 10.54 -12.91 30.44
C TYR A 955 11.59 -11.92 29.90
N TYR A 956 12.38 -12.34 28.91
CA TYR A 956 13.31 -11.47 28.18
C TYR A 956 12.61 -10.28 27.53
N VAL A 957 11.46 -10.50 26.88
CA VAL A 957 10.62 -9.43 26.32
C VAL A 957 10.17 -8.47 27.39
N ALA A 958 9.73 -8.94 28.57
CA ALA A 958 9.31 -8.09 29.69
C ALA A 958 10.47 -7.22 30.21
N MET A 959 11.66 -7.80 30.41
CA MET A 959 12.85 -7.09 30.87
C MET A 959 13.30 -6.00 29.89
N THR A 960 13.32 -6.31 28.60
CA THR A 960 13.84 -5.43 27.54
C THR A 960 12.90 -4.28 27.17
N ARG A 961 11.76 -4.14 27.86
CA ARG A 961 10.91 -2.94 27.80
C ARG A 961 11.46 -1.79 28.62
N ALA A 962 12.31 -2.06 29.61
CA ALA A 962 12.92 -1.06 30.47
C ALA A 962 14.01 -0.28 29.74
N ARG A 963 13.97 1.05 29.83
CA ARG A 963 15.04 1.93 29.32
C ARG A 963 16.05 2.30 30.43
N LYS A 964 15.57 2.74 31.59
CA LYS A 964 16.40 3.30 32.67
C LYS A 964 16.54 2.35 33.86
N THR A 965 15.42 1.91 34.44
CA THR A 965 15.43 1.04 35.63
C THR A 965 14.56 -0.20 35.45
N LEU A 966 15.01 -1.32 36.01
CA LEU A 966 14.31 -2.60 35.98
C LEU A 966 14.29 -3.23 37.37
N THR A 967 13.09 -3.53 37.87
CA THR A 967 12.86 -4.25 39.12
C THR A 967 12.19 -5.60 38.83
N LEU A 968 12.75 -6.69 39.34
CA LEU A 968 12.24 -8.05 39.20
C LEU A 968 11.82 -8.55 40.57
N ALA A 969 10.53 -8.79 40.79
CA ALA A 969 10.07 -9.40 42.02
C ALA A 969 10.39 -10.90 42.02
N CYS A 970 10.75 -11.44 43.18
CA CYS A 970 10.98 -12.87 43.38
C CYS A 970 10.42 -13.32 44.73
N MET A 971 9.50 -14.27 44.72
CA MET A 971 8.99 -14.93 45.92
C MET A 971 9.88 -16.12 46.31
N PRO A 972 10.06 -16.40 47.62
CA PRO A 972 10.87 -17.53 48.10
C PRO A 972 10.41 -18.91 47.62
N GLN A 973 9.12 -19.05 47.31
CA GLN A 973 8.52 -20.32 46.89
C GLN A 973 8.54 -20.50 45.36
N SER A 974 8.97 -19.49 44.61
CA SER A 974 9.06 -19.50 43.16
C SER A 974 10.47 -19.92 42.72
N VAL A 975 10.56 -20.72 41.64
CA VAL A 975 11.84 -20.91 40.93
C VAL A 975 12.10 -19.62 40.18
N GLY A 976 12.76 -18.68 40.87
CA GLY A 976 13.04 -17.34 40.39
C GLY A 976 13.85 -17.27 39.09
N PRO A 977 14.19 -16.06 38.63
CA PRO A 977 15.00 -15.87 37.42
C PRO A 977 16.31 -16.68 37.52
N ASP A 978 16.75 -17.27 36.39
CA ASP A 978 17.97 -18.08 36.21
C ASP A 978 19.07 -17.71 37.21
N ASN A 979 19.59 -18.67 38.00
CA ASN A 979 20.53 -18.38 39.09
C ASN A 979 21.75 -17.57 38.63
N ARG A 980 22.16 -17.71 37.35
CA ARG A 980 23.23 -16.92 36.73
C ARG A 980 22.97 -15.41 36.76
N LEU A 981 21.71 -14.98 36.83
CA LEU A 981 21.31 -13.58 36.95
C LEU A 981 21.59 -13.03 38.35
N ARG A 982 21.38 -13.83 39.41
CA ARG A 982 21.61 -13.39 40.79
C ARG A 982 23.09 -13.12 41.09
N GLU A 983 23.97 -13.80 40.38
CA GLU A 983 25.43 -13.66 40.50
C GLU A 983 26.02 -12.58 39.58
N HIS A 984 25.20 -12.00 38.69
CA HIS A 984 25.69 -11.04 37.69
C HIS A 984 26.01 -9.67 38.32
N PRO A 985 27.17 -9.03 38.02
CA PRO A 985 27.57 -7.76 38.65
C PRO A 985 26.61 -6.59 38.43
N GLY A 986 25.91 -6.58 37.28
CA GLY A 986 24.90 -5.58 36.95
C GLY A 986 23.55 -5.79 37.66
N VAL A 987 23.45 -6.78 38.53
CA VAL A 987 22.26 -7.12 39.32
C VAL A 987 22.50 -6.80 40.80
N PHE A 988 21.49 -6.26 41.46
CA PHE A 988 21.48 -6.04 42.90
C PHE A 988 20.31 -6.78 43.53
N VAL A 989 20.63 -7.82 44.31
CA VAL A 989 19.63 -8.61 45.03
C VAL A 989 19.41 -8.00 46.41
N ARG A 990 18.15 -7.72 46.75
CA ARG A 990 17.80 -7.27 48.10
C ARG A 990 16.41 -7.72 48.52
N THR A 991 16.15 -7.61 49.81
CA THR A 991 14.87 -7.91 50.43
C THR A 991 13.99 -6.68 50.50
N ALA A 992 12.72 -6.81 50.09
CA ALA A 992 11.74 -5.75 50.26
C ALA A 992 11.43 -5.52 51.75
N PRO A 993 11.14 -4.27 52.16
CA PRO A 993 10.58 -4.02 53.48
C PRO A 993 9.24 -4.74 53.65
N PRO A 994 8.84 -5.12 54.87
CA PRO A 994 7.55 -5.76 55.11
C PRO A 994 6.39 -4.86 54.67
N PRO A 995 5.28 -5.44 54.16
CA PRO A 995 4.09 -4.68 53.79
C PRO A 995 3.48 -3.99 55.02
N VAL A 996 3.02 -2.75 54.84
CA VAL A 996 2.44 -1.87 55.87
C VAL A 996 0.99 -1.53 55.55
N MET A 997 0.60 -1.52 54.26
CA MET A 997 -0.77 -1.26 53.83
C MET A 997 -1.69 -2.42 54.26
N PRO A 998 -2.88 -2.13 54.82
CA PRO A 998 -3.81 -3.19 55.19
C PRO A 998 -4.20 -4.03 53.97
N SER A 999 -4.09 -5.36 54.06
CA SER A 999 -4.44 -6.28 52.96
C SER A 999 -5.84 -6.03 52.38
N ARG A 1000 -6.79 -5.57 53.21
CA ARG A 1000 -8.16 -5.24 52.80
C ARG A 1000 -8.26 -4.15 51.73
N GLU A 1001 -7.35 -3.18 51.73
CA GLU A 1001 -7.33 -2.13 50.72
C GLU A 1001 -6.85 -2.66 49.37
N LEU A 1002 -5.89 -3.59 49.41
CA LEU A 1002 -5.29 -4.25 48.24
C LEU A 1002 -6.15 -5.39 47.67
N GLU A 1003 -7.12 -5.86 48.44
CA GLU A 1003 -8.12 -6.86 48.01
C GLU A 1003 -9.28 -6.24 47.21
N ARG A 1004 -9.31 -4.90 47.05
CA ARG A 1004 -10.32 -4.23 46.21
C ARG A 1004 -10.18 -4.66 44.76
N GLN A 1005 -11.30 -5.05 44.14
CA GLN A 1005 -11.35 -5.45 42.75
C GLN A 1005 -12.05 -4.39 41.91
N TYR A 1006 -11.39 -3.96 40.83
CA TYR A 1006 -11.91 -2.98 39.89
C TYR A 1006 -12.33 -3.70 38.62
N ILE A 1007 -13.64 -3.75 38.39
CA ILE A 1007 -14.24 -4.54 37.31
C ILE A 1007 -15.00 -3.59 36.39
N THR A 1008 -14.50 -3.41 35.17
CA THR A 1008 -15.28 -2.84 34.07
C THR A 1008 -16.06 -3.97 33.41
N LEU A 1009 -17.38 -3.84 33.32
CA LEU A 1009 -18.19 -4.89 32.73
C LEU A 1009 -18.05 -4.92 31.21
N THR A 1010 -18.04 -6.12 30.64
CA THR A 1010 -18.10 -6.29 29.18
C THR A 1010 -19.55 -6.25 28.69
N PRO A 1011 -19.81 -6.02 27.38
CA PRO A 1011 -21.16 -6.06 26.84
C PRO A 1011 -21.93 -7.35 27.15
N GLY A 1012 -21.24 -8.50 27.23
CA GLY A 1012 -21.86 -9.79 27.58
C GLY A 1012 -22.32 -9.91 29.04
N GLN A 1013 -21.87 -9.01 29.92
CA GLN A 1013 -22.25 -8.96 31.33
C GLN A 1013 -23.36 -7.94 31.62
N VAL A 1014 -23.83 -7.23 30.61
CA VAL A 1014 -24.91 -6.24 30.69
C VAL A 1014 -26.11 -6.74 29.90
N ASP A 1015 -27.33 -6.47 30.36
CA ASP A 1015 -28.54 -6.72 29.56
C ASP A 1015 -28.66 -5.63 28.48
N LEU A 1016 -28.04 -5.90 27.33
CA LEU A 1016 -27.96 -4.99 26.21
C LEU A 1016 -29.34 -4.58 25.65
N GLY A 1017 -30.38 -5.39 25.89
CA GLY A 1017 -31.74 -5.11 25.43
C GLY A 1017 -32.57 -4.25 26.39
N PHE A 1018 -32.12 -4.01 27.63
CA PHE A 1018 -32.93 -3.41 28.69
C PHE A 1018 -33.65 -2.12 28.25
N ALA A 1019 -32.92 -1.12 27.77
CA ALA A 1019 -33.50 0.14 27.35
C ALA A 1019 -34.30 0.03 26.04
N GLY A 1020 -33.97 -0.94 25.17
CA GLY A 1020 -34.68 -1.17 23.91
C GLY A 1020 -36.10 -1.70 24.07
N ARG A 1021 -36.45 -2.27 25.24
CA ARG A 1021 -37.80 -2.77 25.56
C ARG A 1021 -38.78 -1.68 26.02
N PHE A 1022 -38.33 -0.44 26.12
CA PHE A 1022 -39.19 0.70 26.48
C PHE A 1022 -39.53 1.50 25.22
N SER A 1023 -40.70 2.14 25.21
CA SER A 1023 -41.10 2.98 24.08
C SER A 1023 -40.19 4.22 23.92
N PRO A 1024 -39.97 4.72 22.69
CA PRO A 1024 -39.07 5.85 22.43
C PRO A 1024 -39.37 7.13 23.23
N GLY A 1025 -40.63 7.33 23.65
CA GLY A 1025 -41.08 8.46 24.46
C GLY A 1025 -40.81 8.33 25.97
N ASN A 1026 -40.35 7.16 26.43
CA ASN A 1026 -40.11 6.86 27.84
C ASN A 1026 -39.04 7.79 28.45
N ILE A 1027 -39.25 8.19 29.71
CA ILE A 1027 -38.33 9.06 30.45
C ILE A 1027 -36.91 8.47 30.57
N LEU A 1028 -36.78 7.14 30.54
CA LEU A 1028 -35.50 6.43 30.54
C LEU A 1028 -34.55 6.93 29.46
N HIS A 1029 -35.01 7.07 28.21
CA HIS A 1029 -34.16 7.54 27.10
C HIS A 1029 -33.67 8.97 27.30
N ARG A 1030 -34.50 9.84 27.90
CA ARG A 1030 -34.08 11.20 28.26
C ARG A 1030 -33.00 11.18 29.35
N LYS A 1031 -33.08 10.29 30.33
CA LYS A 1031 -32.06 10.14 31.38
C LYS A 1031 -30.76 9.58 30.82
N LEU A 1032 -30.83 8.55 29.99
CA LEU A 1032 -29.66 7.97 29.31
C LEU A 1032 -28.88 9.02 28.52
N LYS A 1033 -29.58 9.87 27.76
CA LYS A 1033 -28.95 10.92 26.93
C LYS A 1033 -28.11 11.92 27.74
N HIS A 1034 -28.42 12.14 29.02
CA HIS A 1034 -27.69 13.09 29.88
C HIS A 1034 -26.52 12.43 30.64
N LEU A 1035 -26.50 11.10 30.76
CA LEU A 1035 -25.39 10.38 31.41
C LEU A 1035 -24.10 10.52 30.61
N GLN A 1036 -23.01 10.82 31.31
CA GLN A 1036 -21.66 10.93 30.77
C GLN A 1036 -20.72 9.90 31.42
N PRO A 1037 -19.65 9.48 30.72
CA PRO A 1037 -18.56 8.73 31.34
C PRO A 1037 -18.03 9.43 32.59
N GLY A 1038 -17.99 8.72 33.72
CA GLY A 1038 -17.61 9.25 35.03
C GLY A 1038 -18.76 9.46 36.00
N ASP A 1039 -20.01 9.55 35.52
CA ASP A 1039 -21.17 9.75 36.40
C ASP A 1039 -21.35 8.61 37.40
N ALA A 1040 -21.71 8.96 38.64
CA ALA A 1040 -21.91 7.99 39.71
C ALA A 1040 -23.16 7.12 39.48
N LEU A 1041 -23.03 5.83 39.76
CA LEU A 1041 -24.09 4.84 39.69
C LEU A 1041 -24.22 4.13 41.05
N GLN A 1042 -25.39 3.55 41.31
CA GLN A 1042 -25.59 2.59 42.40
C GLN A 1042 -25.92 1.21 41.82
N LEU A 1043 -25.33 0.17 42.40
CA LEU A 1043 -25.63 -1.22 42.04
C LEU A 1043 -26.61 -1.79 43.05
N LEU A 1044 -27.85 -2.01 42.63
CA LEU A 1044 -28.92 -2.53 43.48
C LEU A 1044 -29.35 -3.92 43.02
N ARG A 1045 -29.84 -4.73 43.97
CA ARG A 1045 -30.45 -6.02 43.66
C ARG A 1045 -31.97 -5.85 43.59
N ALA A 1046 -32.54 -6.04 42.40
CA ALA A 1046 -33.97 -6.01 42.18
C ALA A 1046 -34.44 -7.40 41.70
N ASN A 1047 -35.19 -8.11 42.54
CA ASN A 1047 -35.55 -9.52 42.35
C ASN A 1047 -34.30 -10.43 42.22
N GLU A 1048 -34.18 -11.18 41.12
CA GLU A 1048 -33.05 -12.07 40.83
C GLU A 1048 -31.95 -11.42 39.96
N GLN A 1049 -32.02 -10.12 39.66
CA GLN A 1049 -31.06 -9.44 38.78
C GLN A 1049 -30.51 -8.16 39.41
N TRP A 1050 -29.32 -7.77 38.97
CA TRP A 1050 -28.67 -6.53 39.37
C TRP A 1050 -29.07 -5.39 38.43
N VAL A 1051 -29.39 -4.23 39.00
CA VAL A 1051 -29.78 -3.02 38.28
C VAL A 1051 -28.83 -1.87 38.61
N LEU A 1052 -28.64 -0.99 37.62
CA LEU A 1052 -27.85 0.23 37.73
C LEU A 1052 -28.80 1.41 37.93
N GLU A 1053 -28.64 2.13 39.02
CA GLU A 1053 -29.44 3.32 39.34
C GLU A 1053 -28.60 4.59 39.26
N HIS A 1054 -29.20 5.67 38.76
CA HIS A 1054 -28.66 7.03 38.81
C HIS A 1054 -29.77 8.00 39.24
N ASN A 1055 -29.54 8.75 40.34
CA ASN A 1055 -30.44 9.76 40.88
C ASN A 1055 -31.91 9.27 41.04
N GLY A 1056 -32.13 8.12 41.68
CA GLY A 1056 -33.46 7.59 41.95
C GLY A 1056 -34.12 6.90 40.75
N SER A 1057 -33.37 6.54 39.70
CA SER A 1057 -33.93 5.87 38.53
C SER A 1057 -33.03 4.82 37.93
N ILE A 1058 -33.65 3.70 37.56
CA ILE A 1058 -32.96 2.59 36.91
C ILE A 1058 -32.58 3.02 35.50
N VAL A 1059 -31.28 3.01 35.21
CA VAL A 1059 -30.68 3.38 33.92
C VAL A 1059 -30.08 2.18 33.19
N GLY A 1060 -30.00 1.02 33.84
CA GLY A 1060 -29.51 -0.21 33.20
C GLY A 1060 -29.75 -1.45 34.04
N ARG A 1061 -29.55 -2.62 33.42
CA ARG A 1061 -29.64 -3.94 34.06
C ARG A 1061 -28.46 -4.81 33.67
N LEU A 1062 -27.95 -5.63 34.59
CA LEU A 1062 -26.87 -6.58 34.31
C LEU A 1062 -27.42 -7.92 33.77
N ALA A 1063 -26.58 -8.65 33.05
CA ALA A 1063 -26.94 -9.97 32.52
C ALA A 1063 -27.21 -10.98 33.65
N ARG A 1064 -28.07 -11.99 33.40
CA ARG A 1064 -28.37 -13.04 34.39
C ARG A 1064 -27.14 -13.88 34.77
N SER A 1065 -26.18 -13.99 33.85
CA SER A 1065 -24.91 -14.68 34.04
C SER A 1065 -23.91 -13.90 34.91
N PHE A 1066 -24.15 -12.61 35.14
CA PHE A 1066 -23.24 -11.81 35.94
C PHE A 1066 -23.33 -12.21 37.42
N THR A 1067 -22.21 -12.68 37.96
CA THR A 1067 -22.05 -12.98 39.38
C THR A 1067 -21.02 -12.02 39.97
N PRO A 1068 -21.35 -11.28 41.04
CA PRO A 1068 -20.36 -10.45 41.71
C PRO A 1068 -19.28 -11.33 42.34
N PRO A 1069 -18.05 -10.81 42.52
CA PRO A 1069 -16.99 -11.56 43.19
C PRO A 1069 -17.44 -12.12 44.55
N PRO A 1070 -17.16 -13.39 44.85
CA PRO A 1070 -17.63 -14.01 46.08
C PRO A 1070 -17.02 -13.30 47.29
N LYS A 1071 -17.84 -13.06 48.33
CA LYS A 1071 -17.45 -12.44 49.61
C LYS A 1071 -17.09 -10.94 49.55
N LEU A 1072 -17.29 -10.25 48.43
CA LEU A 1072 -17.09 -8.81 48.29
C LEU A 1072 -18.43 -8.07 48.08
N CYS A 1073 -18.54 -6.84 48.55
CA CYS A 1073 -19.65 -5.93 48.28
C CYS A 1073 -19.24 -4.80 47.32
N CYS A 1074 -20.17 -4.34 46.48
CA CYS A 1074 -19.94 -3.19 45.61
C CYS A 1074 -19.93 -1.91 46.44
N THR A 1075 -18.82 -1.18 46.42
CA THR A 1075 -18.63 0.06 47.19
C THR A 1075 -18.75 1.31 46.33
N ARG A 1076 -18.49 1.18 45.02
CA ARG A 1076 -18.60 2.28 44.06
C ARG A 1076 -18.98 1.74 42.69
N ALA A 1077 -19.91 2.43 42.02
CA ALA A 1077 -20.21 2.20 40.61
C ALA A 1077 -20.19 3.54 39.86
N ARG A 1078 -19.72 3.54 38.61
CA ARG A 1078 -19.73 4.71 37.74
C ARG A 1078 -19.91 4.32 36.28
N VAL A 1079 -20.37 5.24 35.44
CA VAL A 1079 -20.43 5.04 34.00
C VAL A 1079 -19.01 4.97 33.44
N HIS A 1080 -18.65 3.86 32.80
CA HIS A 1080 -17.39 3.74 32.06
C HIS A 1080 -17.56 4.21 30.61
N ALA A 1081 -18.59 3.71 29.94
CA ALA A 1081 -18.90 4.05 28.55
C ALA A 1081 -20.41 3.98 28.28
N MET A 1082 -20.84 4.71 27.26
CA MET A 1082 -22.19 4.63 26.70
C MET A 1082 -22.10 3.98 25.32
N LEU A 1083 -22.80 2.87 25.13
CA LEU A 1083 -22.91 2.19 23.83
C LEU A 1083 -24.25 2.47 23.17
N VAL A 1084 -24.31 2.40 21.85
CA VAL A 1084 -25.54 2.49 21.06
C VAL A 1084 -25.81 1.15 20.40
N ARG A 1085 -27.05 0.70 20.48
CA ARG A 1085 -27.56 -0.50 19.82
C ARG A 1085 -28.72 -0.20 18.89
N PHE A 1086 -28.88 -1.07 17.91
CA PHE A 1086 -29.99 -1.06 16.96
C PHE A 1086 -30.80 -2.35 17.08
N ARG A 1087 -32.07 -2.31 16.64
CA ARG A 1087 -32.98 -3.47 16.67
C ARG A 1087 -32.35 -4.72 16.02
N GLY A 1088 -31.72 -4.56 14.86
CA GLY A 1088 -31.07 -5.65 14.12
C GLY A 1088 -29.87 -6.30 14.82
N ASP A 1089 -29.35 -5.71 15.90
CA ASP A 1089 -28.27 -6.31 16.71
C ASP A 1089 -28.79 -7.33 17.73
N SER A 1090 -30.11 -7.42 17.89
CA SER A 1090 -30.76 -8.32 18.85
C SER A 1090 -30.86 -9.72 18.26
N ASP A 1091 -30.62 -10.73 19.10
CA ASP A 1091 -30.92 -12.12 18.73
C ASP A 1091 -32.38 -12.21 18.25
N PRO A 1092 -32.69 -12.93 17.15
CA PRO A 1092 -34.05 -13.10 16.66
C PRO A 1092 -35.07 -13.46 17.74
N ILE A 1093 -34.65 -14.21 18.76
CA ILE A 1093 -35.49 -14.63 19.90
C ILE A 1093 -35.97 -13.42 20.75
N TYR A 1094 -35.19 -12.34 20.80
CA TYR A 1094 -35.50 -11.13 21.57
C TYR A 1094 -36.04 -9.99 20.73
N ALA A 1095 -36.05 -10.09 19.40
CA ALA A 1095 -36.41 -9.02 18.47
C ALA A 1095 -37.85 -8.51 18.66
N GLU A 1096 -38.79 -9.40 19.00
CA GLU A 1096 -40.20 -9.04 19.27
C GLU A 1096 -40.39 -8.20 20.54
N SER A 1097 -39.47 -8.30 21.51
CA SER A 1097 -39.55 -7.58 22.78
C SER A 1097 -38.99 -6.15 22.71
N ILE A 1098 -38.38 -5.76 21.59
CA ILE A 1098 -37.73 -4.47 21.40
C ILE A 1098 -38.71 -3.49 20.74
N GLU A 1099 -39.00 -2.40 21.44
CA GLU A 1099 -39.90 -1.33 20.98
C GLU A 1099 -39.17 -0.18 20.28
N CYS A 1100 -37.84 -0.07 20.47
CA CYS A 1100 -37.01 0.98 19.87
C CYS A 1100 -36.13 0.46 18.72
N ASP A 1101 -36.02 1.25 17.65
CA ASP A 1101 -35.06 0.94 16.56
C ASP A 1101 -33.61 1.24 16.96
N ARG A 1102 -33.42 2.15 17.92
CA ARG A 1102 -32.12 2.59 18.45
C ARG A 1102 -32.25 2.91 19.94
N TRP A 1103 -31.28 2.47 20.75
CA TRP A 1103 -31.20 2.84 22.17
C TRP A 1103 -29.76 2.88 22.69
N GLU A 1104 -29.58 3.47 23.87
CA GLU A 1104 -28.29 3.57 24.55
C GLU A 1104 -28.17 2.56 25.69
N VAL A 1105 -26.96 2.08 25.94
CA VAL A 1105 -26.64 1.07 26.95
C VAL A 1105 -25.49 1.58 27.82
N VAL A 1106 -25.67 1.54 29.13
CA VAL A 1106 -24.65 1.90 30.12
C VAL A 1106 -23.70 0.72 30.33
N ILE A 1107 -22.41 0.95 30.12
CA ILE A 1107 -21.35 0.02 30.55
C ILE A 1107 -20.73 0.59 31.84
N PRO A 1108 -20.93 -0.07 33.00
CA PRO A 1108 -20.42 0.43 34.27
C PRO A 1108 -19.00 -0.07 34.56
N GLU A 1109 -18.28 0.71 35.36
CA GLU A 1109 -17.15 0.24 36.15
C GLU A 1109 -17.58 0.12 37.61
N LEU A 1110 -17.33 -1.06 38.19
CA LEU A 1110 -17.72 -1.44 39.53
C LEU A 1110 -16.47 -1.66 40.39
N VAL A 1111 -16.53 -1.24 41.65
CA VAL A 1111 -15.47 -1.46 42.64
C VAL A 1111 -16.03 -2.32 43.75
N PHE A 1112 -15.43 -3.50 43.94
CA PHE A 1112 -15.78 -4.45 44.98
C PHE A 1112 -14.73 -4.44 46.10
N ALA A 1113 -15.17 -4.49 47.35
CA ALA A 1113 -14.32 -4.57 48.53
C ALA A 1113 -14.91 -5.53 49.57
N LEU A 1114 -14.11 -5.95 50.55
CA LEU A 1114 -14.66 -6.68 51.69
C LEU A 1114 -15.70 -5.81 52.43
N PRO A 1115 -16.79 -6.40 52.94
CA PRO A 1115 -17.75 -5.66 53.75
C PRO A 1115 -17.05 -5.03 54.96
N PRO A 1116 -17.49 -3.83 55.39
CA PRO A 1116 -17.00 -3.25 56.64
C PRO A 1116 -17.21 -4.27 57.76
N VAL A 1117 -16.19 -4.47 58.61
CA VAL A 1117 -16.40 -5.20 59.86
C VAL A 1117 -17.17 -4.25 60.76
N ASP A 1118 -18.40 -4.62 61.10
CA ASP A 1118 -19.11 -3.97 62.21
C ASP A 1118 -18.21 -4.09 63.44
N HIS A 1119 -17.76 -2.93 63.95
CA HIS A 1119 -17.02 -2.81 65.19
C HIS A 1119 -17.96 -2.87 66.40
#